data_AF-A0A2U1EXB4-F1
#
_entry.id   AF-A0A2U1EXB4-F1
#
_cell.length_a   1.000
_cell.length_b   1.000
_cell.length_c   1.000
_cell.angle_alpha   90.00
_cell.angle_beta   90.00
_cell.angle_gamma   90.00
#
_symmetry.space_group_name_H-M   'P 1'
#
loop_
_entity.id
_entity.type
_entity.pdbx_description
1 polymer ?
#
loop_
_entity_poly.entity_id
_entity_poly.type
_entity_poly.pdbx_seq_one_letter_code
_entity_poly.pdbx_strand_id
1 'polypeptide(L)'
;MSRLRAHLADPYSRNSYPLVVNAAMTGVLGLVFWFLAARFYAPADLGRGSALVSAMTLLSTVIGINIIGTLSRYLPTSGRGTARLVLVSYGLSSLAVGVLAIGFVVTVGWWGPSFDLLRDPLAAVFFVVVAVAANIFTVQDGMLVGLRSAGWVAVENTVFGLVKAVLLVVFAASLPAAGVYLSWVIPMVLLCVPVNALLFGRCIPRHARESPGGTTLPSAVEVRRFFAGDFVGALFGFGAIYLVPVVVATALEPATFAVFYVAWMIAVVLNLVSNNLAQSLTVEGVFDHQRLRGYARAALLRSTVILGSAALVLLVAAPIVTRVLGEDYASAGPLLQMLALAALARAVVEVWLGVLRALGRARSIAMWQIVSGSTVVGAVVVGLWAGGGTLGLGLDPVTGVGVLVLVSQSAVALAVLPRLLRFLAHPSRSERRRDRPALVGLQVRQHATLVDLEVRERPVTSPPAGSRRAAKSSHEGGPWWREHPVALVTTASVLAFAAFVVPLFRVDLDAMNGYGLISVLPVVSSIGLGALVLSFVAGLALARPPRLMLAAQLVAVTCCLHGVTAVLEPVPRFPTAYVHLGFVDHISAFGLAAPGTDARFSWPGFFGLVSFVSGGSGWQALLPFVSLTPLVSNLLYLLVLGMILQSLRASWRAKWFAALLFSILQWVGQDYFSPQGYTYLLYLIFIAVLLRWFRSSAGDRALASPLQGPSHRTLPLRARAADWVRDLIGRPTIAGEHARRPASVAMRITLLAFLVALFLAATVSHQLTPFVMVFAAAALVLARRLTVTSLPVLLGVLLLAWVSYMAAPYWVGHLHQIAGGAGDLSGNLTSSVAARVGGAFEHSVVVATRIALTAIVFALAIVGLWRRRRRGVDDRVMALLLGVPFLTVLVQSYGGEIGLRVYLFALAPACILTAFVLFPETGDGARVDVGAKPAAGGVVSGYVRTPVVRYLAAALAVLVLVPAFLLARYGNEAFERIRPGEIAAAQFVYDRPGDAQILYAIDSLTHATPVMPVGYTEPVGVQYAALVASEDPRDVTAVVAGLREYGRGTYFMTTRGEEQYLEINAGFTPGWGQRFREALATDPNLVKVADTGDAQVYVLRSADALQPMEREPEVLGTRIFATPWTPIGAFFLVVLVVVLGAREVWTLRRPSQAHLRWPLALLWVPLSVAVGVVAIERVLVLVWSTG
;
A
#
# COMPACT_ATOMS: atom_id res chain seq x y z
N MET A 1 18.01 -31.65 -6.50
CA MET A 1 18.62 -30.32 -6.22
C MET A 1 19.37 -29.74 -7.42
N SER A 2 20.34 -30.46 -7.97
CA SER A 2 21.00 -30.15 -9.25
C SER A 2 20.02 -30.00 -10.42
N ARG A 3 18.98 -30.85 -10.52
CA ARG A 3 17.92 -30.74 -11.55
C ARG A 3 17.11 -29.43 -11.47
N LEU A 4 16.78 -28.94 -10.27
CA LEU A 4 16.04 -27.69 -10.09
C LEU A 4 16.94 -26.46 -10.31
N ARG A 5 18.21 -26.54 -9.90
CA ARG A 5 19.24 -25.53 -10.18
C ARG A 5 19.57 -25.45 -11.66
N ALA A 6 19.60 -26.57 -12.39
CA ALA A 6 19.74 -26.63 -13.84
C ALA A 6 18.49 -26.07 -14.54
N HIS A 7 17.30 -26.44 -14.08
CA HIS A 7 16.03 -25.90 -14.59
C HIS A 7 15.89 -24.39 -14.32
N LEU A 8 16.35 -23.90 -13.16
CA LEU A 8 16.45 -22.46 -12.82
C LEU A 8 17.72 -21.79 -13.36
N ALA A 9 18.57 -22.48 -14.12
CA ALA A 9 19.78 -21.96 -14.77
C ALA A 9 19.74 -21.98 -16.32
N ASP A 10 18.75 -22.69 -16.85
CA ASP A 10 18.40 -22.80 -18.25
C ASP A 10 18.04 -21.41 -18.82
N PRO A 11 18.52 -20.97 -19.99
CA PRO A 11 18.00 -19.77 -20.64
C PRO A 11 16.45 -19.69 -20.69
N TYR A 12 15.78 -20.84 -20.78
CA TYR A 12 14.33 -20.99 -20.90
C TYR A 12 13.52 -20.29 -19.78
N SER A 13 13.55 -20.77 -18.53
CA SER A 13 12.77 -20.16 -17.44
C SER A 13 13.26 -18.78 -16.94
N ARG A 14 14.22 -18.16 -17.63
CA ARG A 14 14.70 -16.79 -17.32
C ARG A 14 13.83 -15.74 -17.98
N ASN A 15 13.27 -16.13 -19.12
CA ASN A 15 12.23 -15.39 -19.81
C ASN A 15 10.86 -15.74 -19.24
N SER A 16 10.61 -17.01 -18.88
CA SER A 16 9.26 -17.45 -18.54
C SER A 16 8.71 -16.86 -17.23
N TYR A 17 9.49 -16.81 -16.13
CA TYR A 17 8.95 -16.29 -14.86
C TYR A 17 8.64 -14.80 -14.87
N PRO A 18 9.48 -13.91 -15.43
CA PRO A 18 9.10 -12.51 -15.60
C PRO A 18 7.82 -12.34 -16.43
N LEU A 19 7.61 -13.15 -17.47
CA LEU A 19 6.39 -13.10 -18.28
C LEU A 19 5.15 -13.57 -17.51
N VAL A 20 5.29 -14.58 -16.64
CA VAL A 20 4.19 -15.00 -15.74
C VAL A 20 3.86 -13.90 -14.73
N VAL A 21 4.87 -13.26 -14.13
CA VAL A 21 4.67 -12.13 -13.21
C VAL A 21 4.05 -10.94 -13.94
N ASN A 22 4.52 -10.63 -15.15
CA ASN A 22 3.96 -9.61 -16.02
C ASN A 22 2.48 -9.85 -16.25
N ALA A 23 2.10 -11.05 -16.72
CA ALA A 23 0.71 -11.39 -17.00
C ALA A 23 -0.19 -11.25 -15.75
N ALA A 24 0.29 -11.69 -14.58
CA ALA A 24 -0.45 -11.55 -13.32
C ALA A 24 -0.62 -10.07 -12.92
N MET A 25 0.44 -9.27 -12.97
CA MET A 25 0.40 -7.84 -12.63
C MET A 25 -0.50 -7.06 -13.58
N THR A 26 -0.38 -7.29 -14.89
CA THR A 26 -1.22 -6.64 -15.91
C THR A 26 -2.69 -7.00 -15.72
N GLY A 27 -3.01 -8.25 -15.36
CA GLY A 27 -4.38 -8.67 -15.05
C GLY A 27 -4.95 -7.95 -13.82
N VAL A 28 -4.22 -7.94 -12.70
CA VAL A 28 -4.67 -7.29 -11.46
C VAL A 28 -4.83 -5.78 -11.64
N LEU A 29 -3.81 -5.11 -12.20
CA LEU A 29 -3.88 -3.66 -12.45
C LEU A 29 -4.94 -3.31 -13.49
N GLY A 30 -5.21 -4.20 -14.45
CA GLY A 30 -6.31 -4.06 -15.42
C GLY A 30 -7.68 -4.09 -14.75
N LEU A 31 -7.91 -5.04 -13.83
CA LEU A 31 -9.17 -5.10 -13.07
C LEU A 31 -9.37 -3.84 -12.23
N VAL A 32 -8.32 -3.38 -11.53
CA VAL A 32 -8.35 -2.15 -10.75
C VAL A 32 -8.69 -0.96 -11.65
N PHE A 33 -8.05 -0.85 -12.81
CA PHE A 33 -8.30 0.23 -13.76
C PHE A 33 -9.78 0.28 -14.18
N TRP A 34 -10.36 -0.84 -14.60
CA TRP A 34 -11.75 -0.86 -15.08
C TRP A 34 -12.77 -0.70 -13.95
N PHE A 35 -12.45 -1.16 -12.75
CA PHE A 35 -13.23 -0.86 -11.54
C PHE A 35 -13.29 0.66 -11.28
N LEU A 36 -12.13 1.33 -11.29
CA LEU A 36 -12.07 2.78 -11.11
C LEU A 36 -12.79 3.51 -12.25
N ALA A 37 -12.66 3.03 -13.49
CA ALA A 37 -13.28 3.65 -14.66
C ALA A 37 -14.81 3.62 -14.56
N ALA A 38 -15.40 2.50 -14.14
CA ALA A 38 -16.83 2.36 -13.89
C ALA A 38 -17.34 3.27 -12.76
N ARG A 39 -16.50 3.52 -11.74
CA ARG A 39 -16.90 4.33 -10.58
C ARG A 39 -16.84 5.84 -10.80
N PHE A 40 -15.91 6.29 -11.65
CA PHE A 40 -15.58 7.71 -11.82
C PHE A 40 -16.07 8.34 -13.12
N TYR A 41 -16.45 7.55 -14.13
CA TYR A 41 -16.91 8.06 -15.42
C TYR A 41 -18.37 7.68 -15.65
N ALA A 42 -19.11 8.57 -16.31
CA ALA A 42 -20.43 8.23 -16.82
C ALA A 42 -20.31 7.08 -17.84
N PRO A 43 -21.29 6.15 -17.90
CA PRO A 43 -21.23 5.00 -18.80
C PRO A 43 -20.98 5.38 -20.27
N ALA A 44 -21.56 6.49 -20.75
CA ALA A 44 -21.36 6.94 -22.14
C ALA A 44 -19.92 7.42 -22.43
N ASP A 45 -19.26 8.06 -21.46
CA ASP A 45 -17.85 8.48 -21.58
C ASP A 45 -16.92 7.28 -21.49
N LEU A 46 -17.18 6.37 -20.55
CA LEU A 46 -16.44 5.12 -20.44
C LEU A 46 -16.55 4.30 -21.73
N GLY A 47 -17.75 4.24 -22.30
CA GLY A 47 -18.04 3.53 -23.55
C GLY A 47 -17.22 4.06 -24.72
N ARG A 48 -17.28 5.37 -24.98
CA ARG A 48 -16.51 6.02 -26.05
C ARG A 48 -15.01 5.82 -25.87
N GLY A 49 -14.49 6.06 -24.66
CA GLY A 49 -13.08 5.86 -24.36
C GLY A 49 -12.64 4.40 -24.55
N SER A 50 -13.45 3.44 -24.08
CA SER A 50 -13.18 2.00 -24.22
C SER A 50 -13.27 1.52 -25.67
N ALA A 51 -14.12 2.15 -26.49
CA ALA A 51 -14.25 1.83 -27.91
C ALA A 51 -12.97 2.22 -28.66
N LEU A 52 -12.46 3.43 -28.41
CA LEU A 52 -11.18 3.90 -28.96
C LEU A 52 -10.00 3.03 -28.50
N VAL A 53 -9.95 2.66 -27.21
CA VAL A 53 -8.94 1.72 -26.70
C VAL A 53 -9.05 0.36 -27.40
N SER A 54 -10.25 -0.15 -27.63
CA SER A 54 -10.50 -1.42 -28.31
C SER A 54 -10.02 -1.39 -29.77
N ALA A 55 -10.38 -0.35 -30.52
CA ALA A 55 -9.93 -0.17 -31.90
C ALA A 55 -8.41 -0.03 -32.00
N MET A 56 -7.81 0.82 -31.17
CA MET A 56 -6.35 0.97 -31.09
C MET A 56 -5.64 -0.36 -30.77
N THR A 57 -6.16 -1.12 -29.81
CA THR A 57 -5.60 -2.42 -29.40
C THR A 57 -5.74 -3.45 -30.51
N LEU A 58 -6.89 -3.49 -31.20
CA LEU A 58 -7.10 -4.35 -32.36
C LEU A 58 -6.07 -4.05 -33.46
N LEU A 59 -5.95 -2.79 -33.88
CA LEU A 59 -5.06 -2.36 -34.96
C LEU A 59 -3.58 -2.69 -34.66
N SER A 60 -3.12 -2.38 -33.45
CA SER A 60 -1.75 -2.69 -33.02
C SER A 60 -1.48 -4.19 -32.91
N THR A 61 -2.45 -4.97 -32.41
CA THR A 61 -2.27 -6.40 -32.19
C THR A 61 -2.27 -7.20 -33.49
N VAL A 62 -3.10 -6.85 -34.47
CA VAL A 62 -3.18 -7.52 -35.80
C VAL A 62 -1.80 -7.62 -36.47
N ILE A 63 -1.01 -6.54 -36.39
CA ILE A 63 0.35 -6.49 -36.94
C ILE A 63 1.37 -7.05 -35.94
N GLY A 64 1.23 -6.73 -34.65
CA GLY A 64 2.14 -7.13 -33.58
C GLY A 64 2.32 -8.65 -33.44
N ILE A 65 1.24 -9.44 -33.59
CA ILE A 65 1.26 -10.91 -33.38
C ILE A 65 2.37 -11.61 -34.18
N ASN A 66 2.48 -11.29 -35.48
CA ASN A 66 3.43 -11.99 -36.36
C ASN A 66 4.84 -11.44 -36.26
N ILE A 67 4.95 -10.15 -35.94
CA ILE A 67 6.24 -9.51 -35.77
C ILE A 67 6.89 -9.98 -34.48
N ILE A 68 6.14 -10.11 -33.39
CA ILE A 68 6.65 -10.68 -32.13
C ILE A 68 7.11 -12.13 -32.33
N GLY A 69 6.32 -12.96 -33.02
CA GLY A 69 6.70 -14.34 -33.36
C GLY A 69 7.97 -14.41 -34.21
N THR A 70 8.05 -13.59 -35.26
CA THR A 70 9.22 -13.49 -36.16
C THR A 70 10.46 -13.01 -35.40
N LEU A 71 10.35 -11.93 -34.63
CA LEU A 71 11.44 -11.38 -33.84
C LEU A 71 11.91 -12.39 -32.80
N SER A 72 11.02 -13.08 -32.09
CA SER A 72 11.43 -14.09 -31.11
C SER A 72 12.29 -15.21 -31.71
N ARG A 73 12.15 -15.49 -33.01
CA ARG A 73 12.92 -16.50 -33.76
C ARG A 73 14.24 -15.97 -34.31
N TYR A 74 14.25 -14.80 -34.94
CA TYR A 74 15.42 -14.28 -35.69
C TYR A 74 16.28 -13.30 -34.88
N LEU A 75 15.71 -12.62 -33.88
CA LEU A 75 16.43 -11.68 -33.02
C LEU A 75 17.50 -12.34 -32.14
N PRO A 76 17.37 -13.61 -31.68
CA PRO A 76 18.45 -14.29 -30.98
C PRO A 76 19.69 -14.61 -31.84
N THR A 77 19.58 -14.62 -33.17
CA THR A 77 20.65 -15.02 -34.11
C THR A 77 21.19 -13.86 -34.96
N SER A 78 20.64 -12.66 -34.84
CA SER A 78 20.91 -11.53 -35.73
C SER A 78 22.19 -10.74 -35.42
N GLY A 79 22.84 -10.97 -34.28
CA GLY A 79 24.19 -10.47 -34.00
C GLY A 79 24.36 -8.97 -34.23
N ARG A 80 25.29 -8.57 -35.12
CA ARG A 80 25.52 -7.15 -35.46
C ARG A 80 24.37 -6.53 -36.27
N GLY A 81 23.56 -7.34 -36.96
CA GLY A 81 22.38 -6.91 -37.72
C GLY A 81 21.15 -6.61 -36.87
N THR A 82 21.20 -6.85 -35.55
CA THR A 82 20.06 -6.69 -34.63
C THR A 82 19.42 -5.31 -34.69
N ALA A 83 20.22 -4.23 -34.67
CA ALA A 83 19.71 -2.86 -34.73
C ALA A 83 18.91 -2.60 -36.01
N ARG A 84 19.42 -3.07 -37.15
CA ARG A 84 18.77 -2.94 -38.46
C ARG A 84 17.48 -3.74 -38.51
N LEU A 85 17.47 -4.98 -38.01
CA LEU A 85 16.27 -5.82 -37.94
C LEU A 85 15.18 -5.17 -37.08
N VAL A 86 15.55 -4.59 -35.94
CA VAL A 86 14.64 -3.87 -35.06
C VAL A 86 14.03 -2.65 -35.77
N LEU A 87 14.87 -1.80 -36.38
CA LEU A 87 14.41 -0.59 -37.08
C LEU A 87 13.51 -0.92 -38.28
N VAL A 88 13.86 -1.91 -39.10
CA VAL A 88 13.04 -2.36 -40.22
C VAL A 88 11.70 -2.90 -39.73
N SER A 89 11.69 -3.63 -38.61
CA SER A 89 10.44 -4.17 -38.04
C SER A 89 9.54 -3.06 -37.50
N TYR A 90 10.10 -2.04 -36.83
CA TYR A 90 9.33 -0.85 -36.45
C TYR A 90 8.79 -0.10 -37.67
N GLY A 91 9.62 0.15 -38.69
CA GLY A 91 9.19 0.85 -39.90
C GLY A 91 8.04 0.14 -40.62
N LEU A 92 8.20 -1.16 -40.90
CA LEU A 92 7.19 -1.95 -41.60
C LEU A 92 5.90 -2.13 -40.79
N SER A 93 6.02 -2.38 -39.48
CA SER A 93 4.85 -2.53 -38.60
C SER A 93 4.06 -1.24 -38.46
N SER A 94 4.76 -0.12 -38.21
CA SER A 94 4.15 1.19 -38.06
C SER A 94 3.51 1.67 -39.36
N LEU A 95 4.13 1.38 -40.51
CA LEU A 95 3.50 1.66 -41.81
C LEU A 95 2.21 0.86 -42.00
N ALA A 96 2.23 -0.44 -41.71
CA ALA A 96 1.05 -1.29 -41.83
C ALA A 96 -0.07 -0.86 -40.88
N VAL A 97 0.23 -0.58 -39.61
CA VAL A 97 -0.74 -0.07 -38.64
C VAL A 97 -1.25 1.32 -39.03
N GLY A 98 -0.38 2.19 -39.56
CA GLY A 98 -0.77 3.49 -40.07
C GLY A 98 -1.79 3.39 -41.21
N VAL A 99 -1.54 2.52 -42.19
CA VAL A 99 -2.48 2.27 -43.30
C VAL A 99 -3.82 1.71 -42.79
N LEU A 100 -3.79 0.74 -41.86
CA LEU A 100 -5.01 0.18 -41.28
C LEU A 100 -5.78 1.22 -40.44
N ALA A 101 -5.08 2.06 -39.68
CA ALA A 101 -5.70 3.12 -38.89
C ALA A 101 -6.31 4.21 -39.78
N ILE A 102 -5.63 4.60 -40.88
CA ILE A 102 -6.20 5.50 -41.89
C ILE A 102 -7.46 4.88 -42.52
N GLY A 103 -7.41 3.59 -42.88
CA GLY A 103 -8.58 2.88 -43.39
C GLY A 103 -9.74 2.86 -42.40
N PHE A 104 -9.46 2.63 -41.11
CA PHE A 104 -10.45 2.68 -40.04
C PHE A 104 -11.07 4.09 -39.90
N VAL A 105 -10.24 5.13 -39.92
CA VAL A 105 -10.69 6.53 -39.86
C VAL A 105 -11.53 6.92 -41.09
N VAL A 106 -11.10 6.58 -42.30
CA VAL A 106 -11.85 6.88 -43.53
C VAL A 106 -13.21 6.16 -43.55
N THR A 107 -13.29 5.00 -42.92
CA THR A 107 -14.53 4.24 -42.81
C THR A 107 -15.32 4.54 -41.53
N VAL A 108 -14.93 5.53 -40.70
CA VAL A 108 -15.55 5.82 -39.38
C VAL A 108 -17.07 5.93 -39.44
N GLY A 109 -17.63 6.47 -40.54
CA GLY A 109 -19.08 6.57 -40.75
C GLY A 109 -19.82 5.23 -40.76
N TRP A 110 -19.12 4.10 -40.91
CA TRP A 110 -19.67 2.75 -40.84
C TRP A 110 -19.57 2.10 -39.46
N TRP A 111 -18.82 2.71 -38.51
CA TRP A 111 -18.45 2.08 -37.24
C TRP A 111 -19.33 2.48 -36.04
N GLY A 112 -20.42 3.22 -36.24
CA GLY A 112 -21.41 3.53 -35.18
C GLY A 112 -20.99 4.68 -34.24
N PRO A 113 -21.89 5.12 -33.34
CA PRO A 113 -21.75 6.37 -32.59
C PRO A 113 -20.59 6.37 -31.57
N SER A 114 -20.13 5.19 -31.14
CA SER A 114 -19.00 5.06 -30.22
C SER A 114 -17.67 5.62 -30.75
N PHE A 115 -17.56 5.84 -32.07
CA PHE A 115 -16.36 6.37 -32.73
C PHE A 115 -16.52 7.79 -33.27
N ASP A 116 -17.63 8.49 -32.98
CA ASP A 116 -17.92 9.80 -33.56
C ASP A 116 -16.86 10.87 -33.26
N LEU A 117 -16.07 10.71 -32.19
CA LEU A 117 -14.93 11.58 -31.88
C LEU A 117 -13.91 11.64 -33.04
N LEU A 118 -13.78 10.55 -33.82
CA LEU A 118 -12.84 10.47 -34.94
C LEU A 118 -13.33 11.20 -36.21
N ARG A 119 -14.55 11.75 -36.20
CA ARG A 119 -15.02 12.63 -37.29
C ARG A 119 -14.30 13.98 -37.27
N ASP A 120 -13.81 14.41 -36.11
CA ASP A 120 -12.95 15.58 -36.02
C ASP A 120 -11.58 15.28 -36.65
N PRO A 121 -11.12 16.06 -37.64
CA PRO A 121 -9.86 15.79 -38.34
C PRO A 121 -8.64 15.71 -37.43
N LEU A 122 -8.59 16.54 -36.37
CA LEU A 122 -7.46 16.54 -35.43
C LEU A 122 -7.47 15.27 -34.58
N ALA A 123 -8.63 14.87 -34.05
CA ALA A 123 -8.79 13.62 -33.33
C ALA A 123 -8.47 12.41 -34.21
N ALA A 124 -8.82 12.45 -35.50
CA ALA A 124 -8.53 11.39 -36.45
C ALA A 124 -7.02 11.23 -36.70
N VAL A 125 -6.31 12.33 -36.97
CA VAL A 125 -4.84 12.35 -37.11
C VAL A 125 -4.18 11.89 -35.82
N PHE A 126 -4.65 12.38 -34.67
CA PHE A 126 -4.14 11.98 -33.36
C PHE A 126 -4.32 10.48 -33.12
N PHE A 127 -5.48 9.91 -33.46
CA PHE A 127 -5.74 8.47 -33.36
C PHE A 127 -4.78 7.64 -34.20
N VAL A 128 -4.47 8.05 -35.44
CA VAL A 128 -3.49 7.36 -36.29
C VAL A 128 -2.10 7.37 -35.65
N VAL A 129 -1.65 8.53 -35.14
CA VAL A 129 -0.36 8.66 -34.44
C VAL A 129 -0.32 7.77 -33.21
N VAL A 130 -1.39 7.76 -32.42
CA VAL A 130 -1.51 6.94 -31.22
C VAL A 130 -1.54 5.44 -31.54
N ALA A 131 -2.24 5.01 -32.61
CA ALA A 131 -2.24 3.63 -33.05
C ALA A 131 -0.83 3.15 -33.44
N VAL A 132 -0.04 4.01 -34.10
CA VAL A 132 1.37 3.76 -34.40
C VAL A 132 2.20 3.67 -33.12
N ALA A 133 1.99 4.58 -32.16
CA ALA A 133 2.68 4.52 -30.87
C ALA A 133 2.33 3.25 -30.07
N ALA A 134 1.06 2.82 -30.09
CA ALA A 134 0.61 1.57 -29.48
C ALA A 134 1.24 0.34 -30.12
N ASN A 135 1.43 0.37 -31.44
CA ASN A 135 2.19 -0.65 -32.16
C ASN A 135 3.65 -0.70 -31.70
N ILE A 136 4.34 0.44 -31.59
CA ILE A 136 5.72 0.49 -31.08
C ILE A 136 5.79 -0.10 -29.67
N PHE A 137 4.88 0.33 -28.78
CA PHE A 137 4.78 -0.18 -27.41
C PHE A 137 4.56 -1.70 -27.36
N THR A 138 3.73 -2.24 -28.25
CA THR A 138 3.47 -3.69 -28.31
C THR A 138 4.65 -4.48 -28.90
N VAL A 139 5.27 -3.95 -29.95
CA VAL A 139 6.38 -4.62 -30.65
C VAL A 139 7.65 -4.62 -29.81
N GLN A 140 7.90 -3.57 -29.02
CA GLN A 140 9.09 -3.48 -28.16
C GLN A 140 9.10 -4.54 -27.06
N ASP A 141 7.93 -4.92 -26.52
CA ASP A 141 7.78 -6.04 -25.59
C ASP A 141 8.31 -7.33 -26.21
N GLY A 142 7.92 -7.60 -27.45
CA GLY A 142 8.42 -8.74 -28.23
C GLY A 142 9.93 -8.69 -28.47
N MET A 143 10.49 -7.50 -28.71
CA MET A 143 11.93 -7.31 -28.88
C MET A 143 12.70 -7.56 -27.58
N LEU A 144 12.22 -7.04 -26.46
CA LEU A 144 12.81 -7.31 -25.14
C LEU A 144 12.75 -8.79 -24.80
N VAL A 145 11.65 -9.47 -25.10
CA VAL A 145 11.52 -10.92 -24.94
C VAL A 145 12.51 -11.68 -25.84
N GLY A 146 12.63 -11.30 -27.12
CA GLY A 146 13.57 -11.89 -28.07
C GLY A 146 15.04 -11.69 -27.70
N LEU A 147 15.39 -10.54 -27.12
CA LEU A 147 16.72 -10.23 -26.58
C LEU A 147 16.96 -10.79 -25.17
N ARG A 148 16.10 -11.70 -24.68
CA ARG A 148 16.20 -12.33 -23.35
C ARG A 148 16.21 -11.32 -22.20
N SER A 149 15.46 -10.23 -22.37
CA SER A 149 15.34 -9.09 -21.47
C SER A 149 13.91 -8.92 -20.93
N ALA A 150 13.11 -9.99 -20.89
CA ALA A 150 11.70 -9.98 -20.45
C ALA A 150 11.45 -9.45 -19.01
N GLY A 151 12.49 -9.30 -18.19
CA GLY A 151 12.38 -8.61 -16.91
C GLY A 151 11.96 -7.14 -17.05
N TRP A 152 12.38 -6.47 -18.13
CA TRP A 152 12.01 -5.07 -18.39
C TRP A 152 10.55 -4.93 -18.81
N VAL A 153 10.01 -5.90 -19.55
CA VAL A 153 8.57 -5.97 -19.92
C VAL A 153 7.68 -5.96 -18.67
N ALA A 154 8.05 -6.73 -17.64
CA ALA A 154 7.30 -6.76 -16.38
C ALA A 154 7.34 -5.41 -15.64
N VAL A 155 8.48 -4.72 -15.66
CA VAL A 155 8.64 -3.40 -15.04
C VAL A 155 7.81 -2.36 -15.79
N GLU A 156 7.96 -2.33 -17.11
CA GLU A 156 7.27 -1.43 -18.02
C GLU A 156 5.75 -1.53 -17.86
N ASN A 157 5.18 -2.73 -18.01
CA ASN A 157 3.73 -2.93 -17.91
C ASN A 157 3.18 -2.67 -16.50
N THR A 158 3.99 -2.89 -15.45
CA THR A 158 3.61 -2.52 -14.08
C THR A 158 3.55 -1.00 -13.91
N VAL A 159 4.56 -0.27 -14.40
CA VAL A 159 4.59 1.20 -14.36
C VAL A 159 3.46 1.77 -15.21
N PHE A 160 3.27 1.25 -16.42
CA PHE A 160 2.16 1.61 -17.31
C PHE A 160 0.81 1.43 -16.61
N GLY A 161 0.57 0.27 -15.99
CA GLY A 161 -0.66 -0.05 -15.28
C GLY A 161 -0.94 0.87 -14.07
N LEU A 162 0.09 1.25 -13.31
CA LEU A 162 -0.04 2.17 -12.18
C LEU A 162 -0.30 3.59 -12.64
N VAL A 163 0.51 4.11 -13.57
CA VAL A 163 0.39 5.50 -14.04
C VAL A 163 -0.94 5.70 -14.76
N LYS A 164 -1.40 4.75 -15.59
CA LYS A 164 -2.71 4.87 -16.25
C LYS A 164 -3.86 4.90 -15.25
N ALA A 165 -3.81 4.12 -14.17
CA ALA A 165 -4.86 4.12 -13.14
C ALA A 165 -4.89 5.46 -12.37
N VAL A 166 -3.72 6.04 -12.06
CA VAL A 166 -3.64 7.37 -11.44
C VAL A 166 -4.17 8.44 -12.38
N LEU A 167 -3.74 8.45 -13.64
CA LEU A 167 -4.18 9.44 -14.63
C LEU A 167 -5.67 9.33 -14.93
N LEU A 168 -6.23 8.12 -14.97
CA LEU A 168 -7.67 7.90 -15.14
C LEU A 168 -8.47 8.64 -14.08
N VAL A 169 -8.07 8.52 -12.82
CA VAL A 169 -8.72 9.17 -11.68
C VAL A 169 -8.55 10.70 -11.75
N VAL A 170 -7.36 11.18 -12.11
CA VAL A 170 -7.10 12.62 -12.30
C VAL A 170 -7.94 13.21 -13.43
N PHE A 171 -8.11 12.49 -14.54
CA PHE A 171 -8.88 12.96 -15.69
C PHE A 171 -10.39 12.82 -15.54
N ALA A 172 -10.87 12.08 -14.54
CA ALA A 172 -12.31 11.92 -14.31
C ALA A 172 -13.01 13.27 -14.09
N ALA A 173 -12.36 14.18 -13.34
CA ALA A 173 -12.89 15.50 -13.06
C ALA A 173 -12.53 16.55 -14.12
N SER A 174 -11.37 16.43 -14.77
CA SER A 174 -10.85 17.47 -15.66
C SER A 174 -11.12 17.25 -17.15
N LEU A 175 -11.21 16.00 -17.61
CA LEU A 175 -11.37 15.63 -19.01
C LEU A 175 -12.30 14.40 -19.17
N PRO A 176 -13.55 14.42 -18.70
CA PRO A 176 -14.41 13.24 -18.62
C PRO A 176 -14.62 12.52 -19.97
N ALA A 177 -14.82 13.29 -21.06
CA ALA A 177 -15.07 12.71 -22.38
C ALA A 177 -13.86 11.98 -23.01
N ALA A 178 -12.63 12.35 -22.65
CA ALA A 178 -11.40 11.82 -23.24
C ALA A 178 -10.51 11.08 -22.22
N GLY A 179 -10.81 11.19 -20.93
CA GLY A 179 -9.92 10.81 -19.83
C GLY A 179 -9.59 9.32 -19.81
N VAL A 180 -10.55 8.46 -20.11
CA VAL A 180 -10.33 7.01 -20.24
C VAL A 180 -9.30 6.71 -21.33
N TYR A 181 -9.46 7.30 -22.52
CA TYR A 181 -8.55 7.09 -23.64
C TYR A 181 -7.17 7.71 -23.36
N LEU A 182 -7.11 8.97 -22.92
CA LEU A 182 -5.85 9.68 -22.64
C LEU A 182 -5.05 9.05 -21.50
N SER A 183 -5.71 8.45 -20.50
CA SER A 183 -5.04 7.71 -19.43
C SER A 183 -4.26 6.50 -19.95
N TRP A 184 -4.66 5.91 -21.08
CA TRP A 184 -3.89 4.89 -21.78
C TRP A 184 -2.79 5.49 -22.64
N VAL A 185 -3.10 6.55 -23.39
CA VAL A 185 -2.19 7.13 -24.38
C VAL A 185 -0.94 7.74 -23.75
N ILE A 186 -1.11 8.61 -22.74
CA ILE A 186 -0.01 9.39 -22.16
C ILE A 186 1.10 8.50 -21.59
N PRO A 187 0.83 7.54 -20.67
CA PRO A 187 1.90 6.72 -20.11
C PRO A 187 2.52 5.78 -21.14
N MET A 188 1.74 5.32 -22.13
CA MET A 188 2.26 4.50 -23.24
C MET A 188 3.31 5.26 -24.04
N VAL A 189 2.98 6.48 -24.49
CA VAL A 189 3.90 7.34 -25.25
C VAL A 189 5.13 7.72 -24.43
N LEU A 190 4.93 8.09 -23.16
CA LEU A 190 6.04 8.46 -22.27
C LEU A 190 6.97 7.29 -21.98
N LEU A 191 6.47 6.06 -21.87
CA LEU A 191 7.29 4.87 -21.62
C LEU A 191 8.02 4.37 -22.86
N CYS A 192 7.50 4.60 -24.06
CA CYS A 192 8.22 4.30 -25.30
C CYS A 192 9.62 4.95 -25.33
N VAL A 193 9.79 6.15 -24.79
CA VAL A 193 11.09 6.87 -24.81
C VAL A 193 12.18 6.16 -23.98
N PRO A 194 12.04 5.98 -22.64
CA PRO A 194 13.07 5.33 -21.84
C PRO A 194 13.27 3.86 -22.19
N VAL A 195 12.22 3.16 -22.62
CA VAL A 195 12.30 1.75 -23.02
C VAL A 195 13.09 1.60 -24.33
N ASN A 196 12.83 2.45 -25.34
CA ASN A 196 13.63 2.43 -26.57
C ASN A 196 15.07 2.92 -26.33
N ALA A 197 15.28 3.90 -25.44
CA ALA A 197 16.62 4.31 -25.03
C ALA A 197 17.39 3.15 -24.37
N LEU A 198 16.72 2.34 -23.54
CA LEU A 198 17.30 1.11 -22.98
C LEU A 198 17.57 0.06 -24.07
N LEU A 199 16.63 -0.13 -25.00
CA LEU A 199 16.71 -1.11 -26.08
C LEU A 199 17.93 -0.83 -26.98
N PHE A 200 18.04 0.40 -27.52
CA PHE A 200 19.12 0.80 -28.42
C PHE A 200 20.42 1.15 -27.70
N GLY A 201 20.37 1.75 -26.51
CA GLY A 201 21.56 2.14 -25.76
C GLY A 201 22.25 0.98 -25.04
N ARG A 202 21.53 -0.11 -24.75
CA ARG A 202 22.05 -1.17 -23.87
C ARG A 202 21.75 -2.59 -24.33
N CYS A 203 20.49 -2.93 -24.63
CA CYS A 203 20.12 -4.32 -24.95
C CYS A 203 20.69 -4.79 -26.29
N ILE A 204 20.52 -3.98 -27.34
CA ILE A 204 21.04 -4.28 -28.69
C ILE A 204 22.58 -4.30 -28.72
N PRO A 205 23.30 -3.29 -28.20
CA PRO A 205 24.77 -3.31 -28.17
C PRO A 205 25.34 -4.48 -27.38
N ARG A 206 24.70 -4.86 -26.27
CA ARG A 206 25.10 -6.04 -25.49
C ARG A 206 24.94 -7.32 -26.29
N HIS A 207 23.79 -7.52 -26.95
CA HIS A 207 23.55 -8.69 -27.78
C HIS A 207 24.57 -8.79 -28.93
N ALA A 208 24.87 -7.68 -29.61
CA ALA A 208 25.85 -7.64 -30.69
C ALA A 208 27.28 -8.01 -30.24
N ARG A 209 27.65 -7.72 -28.98
CA ARG A 209 28.94 -8.13 -28.38
C ARG A 209 28.98 -9.60 -27.99
N GLU A 210 27.86 -10.13 -27.48
CA GLU A 210 27.77 -11.52 -26.99
C GLU A 210 27.59 -12.53 -28.14
N SER A 211 27.20 -12.09 -29.34
CA SER A 211 26.99 -12.95 -30.53
C SER A 211 27.79 -12.45 -31.76
N PRO A 212 29.14 -12.62 -31.81
CA PRO A 212 29.97 -12.07 -32.88
C PRO A 212 29.76 -12.70 -34.26
N GLY A 213 29.27 -13.94 -34.32
CA GLY A 213 29.09 -14.73 -35.55
C GLY A 213 27.68 -14.68 -36.18
N GLY A 214 26.76 -13.85 -35.66
CA GLY A 214 25.42 -13.72 -36.23
C GLY A 214 25.41 -12.80 -37.45
N THR A 215 25.40 -13.35 -38.66
CA THR A 215 25.40 -12.59 -39.93
C THR A 215 24.22 -12.90 -40.85
N THR A 216 23.37 -13.88 -40.54
CA THR A 216 22.23 -14.21 -41.39
C THR A 216 20.99 -13.39 -41.01
N LEU A 217 20.83 -12.23 -41.65
CA LEU A 217 19.51 -11.61 -41.76
C LEU A 217 18.62 -12.54 -42.60
N PRO A 218 17.36 -12.79 -42.21
CA PRO A 218 16.50 -13.71 -42.95
C PRO A 218 16.22 -13.17 -44.36
N SER A 219 16.22 -14.06 -45.35
CA SER A 219 15.86 -13.68 -46.72
C SER A 219 14.36 -13.33 -46.80
N ALA A 220 13.98 -12.44 -47.73
CA ALA A 220 12.58 -12.05 -47.92
C ALA A 220 11.65 -13.26 -48.20
N VAL A 221 12.20 -14.33 -48.81
CA VAL A 221 11.48 -15.58 -49.09
C VAL A 221 11.20 -16.39 -47.81
N GLU A 222 12.16 -16.44 -46.88
CA GLU A 222 12.00 -17.11 -45.58
C GLU A 222 11.02 -16.37 -44.68
N VAL A 223 11.10 -15.04 -44.65
CA VAL A 223 10.13 -14.18 -43.95
C VAL A 223 8.74 -14.41 -44.54
N ARG A 224 8.59 -14.34 -45.87
CA ARG A 224 7.28 -14.54 -46.53
C ARG A 224 6.67 -15.93 -46.28
N ARG A 225 7.46 -17.01 -46.34
CA ARG A 225 6.98 -18.38 -46.05
C ARG A 225 6.56 -18.54 -44.58
N PHE A 226 7.24 -17.86 -43.67
CA PHE A 226 6.87 -17.86 -42.24
C PHE A 226 5.57 -17.08 -41.98
N PHE A 227 5.44 -15.92 -42.63
CA PHE A 227 4.22 -15.09 -42.55
C PHE A 227 2.99 -15.80 -43.13
N ALA A 228 3.10 -16.63 -44.16
CA ALA A 228 1.91 -17.22 -44.82
C ALA A 228 1.20 -18.34 -44.02
N GLY A 229 1.87 -19.00 -43.06
CA GLY A 229 1.35 -20.22 -42.42
C GLY A 229 0.79 -20.04 -40.99
N ASP A 230 1.39 -19.18 -40.18
CA ASP A 230 1.02 -18.96 -38.76
C ASP A 230 0.11 -17.73 -38.59
N PHE A 231 0.20 -16.77 -39.51
CA PHE A 231 -0.51 -15.48 -39.47
C PHE A 231 -2.03 -15.63 -39.46
N VAL A 232 -2.57 -16.41 -40.40
CA VAL A 232 -4.01 -16.52 -40.61
C VAL A 232 -4.68 -17.14 -39.39
N GLY A 233 -4.14 -18.26 -38.87
CA GLY A 233 -4.67 -18.89 -37.66
C GLY A 233 -4.68 -17.93 -36.47
N ALA A 234 -3.55 -17.28 -36.20
CA ALA A 234 -3.44 -16.38 -35.06
C ALA A 234 -4.36 -15.16 -35.18
N LEU A 235 -4.55 -14.62 -36.40
CA LEU A 235 -5.47 -13.50 -36.66
C LEU A 235 -6.90 -13.82 -36.24
N PHE A 236 -7.43 -14.99 -36.63
CA PHE A 236 -8.78 -15.41 -36.22
C PHE A 236 -8.86 -15.69 -34.70
N GLY A 237 -7.82 -16.31 -34.13
CA GLY A 237 -7.78 -16.59 -32.69
C GLY A 237 -7.79 -15.33 -31.82
N PHE A 238 -7.07 -14.28 -32.23
CA PHE A 238 -7.06 -12.98 -31.55
C PHE A 238 -8.23 -12.09 -31.95
N GLY A 239 -8.77 -12.25 -33.16
CA GLY A 239 -10.00 -11.59 -33.59
C GLY A 239 -11.17 -11.90 -32.65
N ALA A 240 -11.30 -13.14 -32.18
CA ALA A 240 -12.29 -13.49 -31.17
C ALA A 240 -12.20 -12.69 -29.87
N ILE A 241 -11.04 -12.12 -29.55
CA ILE A 241 -10.79 -11.36 -28.31
C ILE A 241 -10.90 -9.85 -28.56
N TYR A 242 -10.30 -9.36 -29.64
CA TYR A 242 -10.12 -7.93 -29.89
C TYR A 242 -11.08 -7.34 -30.92
N LEU A 243 -11.62 -8.16 -31.85
CA LEU A 243 -12.60 -7.69 -32.82
C LEU A 243 -14.02 -7.66 -32.21
N VAL A 244 -14.34 -8.61 -31.32
CA VAL A 244 -15.65 -8.69 -30.67
C VAL A 244 -16.03 -7.37 -29.98
N PRO A 245 -15.18 -6.75 -29.13
CA PRO A 245 -15.51 -5.45 -28.55
C PRO A 245 -15.72 -4.34 -29.56
N VAL A 246 -14.97 -4.31 -30.66
CA VAL A 246 -15.14 -3.29 -31.71
C VAL A 246 -16.48 -3.47 -32.42
N VAL A 247 -16.85 -4.70 -32.76
CA VAL A 247 -18.17 -5.02 -33.36
C VAL A 247 -19.31 -4.67 -32.43
N VAL A 248 -19.20 -5.00 -31.14
CA VAL A 248 -20.23 -4.65 -30.14
C VAL A 248 -20.32 -3.14 -29.96
N ALA A 249 -19.20 -2.42 -29.95
CA ALA A 249 -19.17 -0.95 -29.88
C ALA A 249 -19.81 -0.26 -31.10
N THR A 250 -19.77 -0.91 -32.26
CA THR A 250 -20.43 -0.44 -33.48
C THR A 250 -21.94 -0.64 -33.44
N ALA A 251 -22.39 -1.76 -32.88
CA ALA A 251 -23.81 -2.12 -32.86
C ALA A 251 -24.60 -1.53 -31.70
N LEU A 252 -23.95 -1.24 -30.56
CA LEU A 252 -24.59 -0.75 -29.34
C LEU A 252 -24.21 0.70 -29.03
N GLU A 253 -25.11 1.41 -28.35
CA GLU A 253 -24.83 2.76 -27.84
C GLU A 253 -23.67 2.76 -26.83
N PRO A 254 -22.93 3.88 -26.69
CA PRO A 254 -21.74 3.92 -25.83
C PRO A 254 -21.98 3.47 -24.38
N ALA A 255 -23.10 3.87 -23.76
CA ALA A 255 -23.42 3.48 -22.38
C ALA A 255 -23.59 1.96 -22.25
N THR A 256 -24.36 1.35 -23.15
CA THR A 256 -24.57 -0.10 -23.20
C THR A 256 -23.28 -0.86 -23.54
N PHE A 257 -22.45 -0.31 -24.43
CA PHE A 257 -21.14 -0.87 -24.72
C PHE A 257 -20.22 -0.83 -23.49
N ALA A 258 -20.28 0.19 -22.64
CA ALA A 258 -19.50 0.23 -21.40
C ALA A 258 -19.86 -0.92 -20.45
N VAL A 259 -21.15 -1.23 -20.31
CA VAL A 259 -21.65 -2.36 -19.52
C VAL A 259 -21.09 -3.69 -20.04
N PHE A 260 -21.16 -3.89 -21.36
CA PHE A 260 -20.52 -5.04 -22.02
C PHE A 260 -19.02 -5.10 -21.75
N TYR A 261 -18.33 -3.98 -21.96
CA TYR A 261 -16.89 -3.92 -22.00
C TYR A 261 -16.25 -4.22 -20.64
N VAL A 262 -16.82 -3.70 -19.54
CA VAL A 262 -16.31 -3.97 -18.19
C VAL A 262 -16.41 -5.46 -17.85
N ALA A 263 -17.55 -6.09 -18.13
CA ALA A 263 -17.72 -7.54 -17.93
C ALA A 263 -16.81 -8.36 -18.87
N TRP A 264 -16.64 -7.91 -20.12
CA TRP A 264 -15.70 -8.52 -21.07
C TRP A 264 -14.27 -8.51 -20.55
N MET A 265 -13.82 -7.39 -19.97
CA MET A 265 -12.46 -7.29 -19.43
C MET A 265 -12.22 -8.21 -18.23
N ILE A 266 -13.22 -8.42 -17.38
CA ILE A 266 -13.15 -9.44 -16.30
C ILE A 266 -12.98 -10.83 -16.91
N ALA A 267 -13.75 -11.15 -17.95
CA ALA A 267 -13.65 -12.43 -18.65
C ALA A 267 -12.29 -12.64 -19.34
N VAL A 268 -11.71 -11.58 -19.93
CA VAL A 268 -10.35 -11.63 -20.49
C VAL A 268 -9.33 -12.06 -19.44
N VAL A 269 -9.45 -11.58 -18.20
CA VAL A 269 -8.55 -11.97 -17.09
C VAL A 269 -8.72 -13.44 -16.72
N LEU A 270 -9.95 -13.97 -16.69
CA LEU A 270 -10.18 -15.41 -16.50
C LEU A 270 -9.50 -16.24 -17.59
N ASN A 271 -9.61 -15.79 -18.85
CA ASN A 271 -9.02 -16.47 -20.00
C ASN A 271 -7.47 -16.48 -19.99
N LEU A 272 -6.82 -15.58 -19.25
CA LEU A 272 -5.37 -15.63 -19.06
C LEU A 272 -4.93 -16.90 -18.33
N VAL A 273 -5.75 -17.47 -17.43
CA VAL A 273 -5.39 -18.68 -16.69
C VAL A 273 -5.22 -19.87 -17.62
N SER A 274 -6.21 -20.11 -18.49
CA SER A 274 -6.17 -21.23 -19.43
C SER A 274 -5.06 -21.06 -20.47
N ASN A 275 -4.85 -19.84 -20.98
CA ASN A 275 -3.77 -19.55 -21.91
C ASN A 275 -2.40 -19.81 -21.28
N ASN A 276 -2.14 -19.29 -20.07
CA ASN A 276 -0.86 -19.52 -19.38
C ASN A 276 -0.59 -21.00 -19.07
N LEU A 277 -1.63 -21.75 -18.66
CA LEU A 277 -1.50 -23.20 -18.44
C LEU A 277 -1.24 -23.96 -19.76
N ALA A 278 -1.87 -23.56 -20.86
CA ALA A 278 -1.63 -24.12 -22.19
C ALA A 278 -0.22 -23.79 -22.72
N GLN A 279 0.30 -22.59 -22.47
CA GLN A 279 1.68 -22.21 -22.79
C GLN A 279 2.69 -23.04 -21.99
N SER A 280 2.45 -23.21 -20.68
CA SER A 280 3.28 -24.08 -19.84
C SER A 280 3.25 -25.53 -20.31
N LEU A 281 2.07 -26.05 -20.68
CA LEU A 281 1.91 -27.37 -21.28
C LEU A 281 2.72 -27.50 -22.58
N THR A 282 2.61 -26.51 -23.46
CA THR A 282 3.29 -26.50 -24.76
C THR A 282 4.78 -26.70 -24.58
N VAL A 283 5.38 -25.90 -23.70
CA VAL A 283 6.82 -25.94 -23.44
C VAL A 283 7.25 -27.29 -22.89
N GLU A 284 6.68 -27.70 -21.75
CA GLU A 284 7.11 -28.94 -21.09
C GLU A 284 6.84 -30.15 -22.00
N GLY A 285 5.80 -30.05 -22.83
CA GLY A 285 5.41 -31.01 -23.85
C GLY A 285 6.38 -31.14 -25.03
N VAL A 286 7.11 -30.09 -25.39
CA VAL A 286 8.16 -30.12 -26.43
C VAL A 286 9.41 -30.84 -25.90
N PHE A 287 9.75 -30.67 -24.63
CA PHE A 287 10.95 -31.29 -24.04
C PHE A 287 10.74 -32.74 -23.60
N ASP A 288 9.52 -33.11 -23.18
CA ASP A 288 9.21 -34.45 -22.68
C ASP A 288 7.89 -34.97 -23.29
N HIS A 289 7.97 -35.37 -24.56
CA HIS A 289 6.84 -35.96 -25.30
C HIS A 289 6.27 -37.21 -24.62
N GLN A 290 7.06 -37.95 -23.82
CA GLN A 290 6.59 -39.14 -23.11
C GLN A 290 5.62 -38.81 -21.98
N ARG A 291 5.73 -37.60 -21.39
CA ARG A 291 4.84 -37.10 -20.33
C ARG A 291 3.81 -36.09 -20.80
N LEU A 292 3.80 -35.72 -22.08
CA LEU A 292 2.85 -34.75 -22.65
C LEU A 292 1.38 -35.04 -22.27
N ARG A 293 0.97 -36.32 -22.24
CA ARG A 293 -0.38 -36.72 -21.79
C ARG A 293 -0.65 -36.37 -20.32
N GLY A 294 0.32 -36.62 -19.44
CA GLY A 294 0.24 -36.26 -18.03
C GLY A 294 0.19 -34.75 -17.82
N TYR A 295 0.98 -33.98 -18.58
CA TYR A 295 0.91 -32.52 -18.56
C TYR A 295 -0.44 -32.01 -19.08
N ALA A 296 -0.98 -32.60 -20.15
CA ALA A 296 -2.28 -32.22 -20.70
C ALA A 296 -3.41 -32.53 -19.71
N ARG A 297 -3.38 -33.70 -19.05
CA ARG A 297 -4.33 -34.06 -17.99
C ARG A 297 -4.27 -33.10 -16.81
N ALA A 298 -3.05 -32.76 -16.37
CA ALA A 298 -2.83 -31.82 -15.27
C ALA A 298 -3.28 -30.40 -15.64
N ALA A 299 -3.00 -29.94 -16.87
CA ALA A 299 -3.42 -28.63 -17.37
C ALA A 299 -4.95 -28.55 -17.47
N LEU A 300 -5.61 -29.58 -18.03
CA LEU A 300 -7.06 -29.66 -18.08
C LEU A 300 -7.68 -29.63 -16.68
N LEU A 301 -7.24 -30.52 -15.77
CA LEU A 301 -7.76 -30.60 -14.40
C LEU A 301 -7.58 -29.27 -13.65
N ARG A 302 -6.40 -28.65 -13.73
CA ARG A 302 -6.12 -27.37 -13.05
C ARG A 302 -6.95 -26.24 -13.64
N SER A 303 -7.06 -26.16 -14.97
CA SER A 303 -7.92 -25.16 -15.62
C SER A 303 -9.37 -25.34 -15.19
N THR A 304 -9.91 -26.57 -15.20
CA THR A 304 -11.28 -26.84 -14.77
C THR A 304 -11.51 -26.55 -13.29
N VAL A 305 -10.58 -26.89 -12.40
CA VAL A 305 -10.73 -26.59 -10.97
C VAL A 305 -10.67 -25.08 -10.71
N ILE A 306 -9.67 -24.39 -11.25
CA ILE A 306 -9.48 -22.95 -11.02
C ILE A 306 -10.63 -22.16 -11.66
N LEU A 307 -10.87 -22.36 -12.96
CA LEU A 307 -11.94 -21.64 -13.65
C LEU A 307 -13.32 -22.11 -13.20
N GLY A 308 -13.49 -23.38 -12.80
CA GLY A 308 -14.77 -23.90 -12.31
C GLY A 308 -15.12 -23.30 -10.96
N SER A 309 -14.14 -23.17 -10.06
CA SER A 309 -14.34 -22.46 -8.80
C SER A 309 -14.61 -20.97 -9.01
N ALA A 310 -13.88 -20.30 -9.91
CA ALA A 310 -14.13 -18.91 -10.26
C ALA A 310 -15.52 -18.71 -10.91
N ALA A 311 -15.92 -19.59 -11.82
CA ALA A 311 -17.23 -19.56 -12.46
C ALA A 311 -18.34 -19.83 -11.44
N LEU A 312 -18.18 -20.80 -10.53
CA LEU A 312 -19.16 -21.06 -9.46
C LEU A 312 -19.35 -19.83 -8.56
N VAL A 313 -18.25 -19.18 -8.18
CA VAL A 313 -18.32 -17.93 -7.41
C VAL A 313 -19.02 -16.84 -8.20
N LEU A 314 -18.66 -16.63 -9.47
CA LEU A 314 -19.27 -15.59 -10.31
C LEU A 314 -20.74 -15.90 -10.66
N LEU A 315 -21.16 -17.16 -10.70
CA LEU A 315 -22.57 -17.51 -10.88
C LEU A 315 -23.45 -16.93 -9.77
N VAL A 316 -22.96 -16.94 -8.54
CA VAL A 316 -23.70 -16.40 -7.38
C VAL A 316 -23.39 -14.91 -7.16
N ALA A 317 -22.11 -14.55 -7.28
CA ALA A 317 -21.62 -13.22 -6.91
C ALA A 317 -21.72 -12.19 -8.04
N ALA A 318 -21.89 -12.57 -9.31
CA ALA A 318 -21.93 -11.60 -10.42
C ALA A 318 -22.93 -10.46 -10.20
N PRO A 319 -24.20 -10.69 -9.76
CA PRO A 319 -25.14 -9.60 -9.50
C PRO A 319 -24.69 -8.63 -8.39
N ILE A 320 -23.83 -9.10 -7.47
CA ILE A 320 -23.26 -8.29 -6.39
C ILE A 320 -22.04 -7.54 -6.93
N VAL A 321 -21.13 -8.26 -7.61
CA VAL A 321 -19.92 -7.71 -8.20
C VAL A 321 -20.24 -6.58 -9.18
N THR A 322 -21.30 -6.73 -9.97
CA THR A 322 -21.69 -5.71 -10.94
C THR A 322 -22.37 -4.50 -10.31
N ARG A 323 -23.16 -4.68 -9.25
CA ARG A 323 -23.68 -3.56 -8.46
C ARG A 323 -22.58 -2.76 -7.75
N VAL A 324 -21.54 -3.45 -7.27
CA VAL A 324 -20.37 -2.80 -6.64
C VAL A 324 -19.59 -1.93 -7.64
N LEU A 325 -19.71 -2.18 -8.96
CA LEU A 325 -19.13 -1.30 -9.99
C LEU A 325 -19.94 -0.01 -10.20
N GLY A 326 -21.21 0.00 -9.81
CA GLY A 326 -22.17 1.09 -9.99
C GLY A 326 -23.55 0.56 -10.39
N GLU A 327 -24.62 1.30 -10.05
CA GLU A 327 -26.00 0.90 -10.38
C GLU A 327 -26.22 0.74 -11.89
N ASP A 328 -25.61 1.60 -12.70
CA ASP A 328 -25.66 1.52 -14.18
C ASP A 328 -25.07 0.22 -14.74
N TYR A 329 -24.22 -0.47 -13.97
CA TYR A 329 -23.58 -1.72 -14.36
C TYR A 329 -24.27 -2.97 -13.81
N ALA A 330 -25.30 -2.84 -12.96
CA ALA A 330 -25.98 -3.97 -12.33
C ALA A 330 -26.48 -5.00 -13.36
N SER A 331 -26.95 -4.52 -14.53
CA SER A 331 -27.40 -5.32 -15.67
C SER A 331 -26.33 -6.21 -16.31
N ALA A 332 -25.04 -5.99 -16.03
CA ALA A 332 -23.95 -6.84 -16.51
C ALA A 332 -23.89 -8.22 -15.82
N GLY A 333 -24.67 -8.45 -14.76
CA GLY A 333 -24.61 -9.68 -13.95
C GLY A 333 -24.77 -10.94 -14.81
N PRO A 334 -25.89 -11.10 -15.56
CA PRO A 334 -26.10 -12.24 -16.45
C PRO A 334 -25.02 -12.38 -17.53
N LEU A 335 -24.57 -11.28 -18.15
CA LEU A 335 -23.44 -11.32 -19.08
C LEU A 335 -22.20 -11.95 -18.43
N LEU A 336 -21.81 -11.48 -17.26
CA LEU A 336 -20.61 -11.95 -16.57
C LEU A 336 -20.70 -13.44 -16.22
N GLN A 337 -21.90 -13.91 -15.84
CA GLN A 337 -22.17 -15.34 -15.62
C GLN A 337 -21.94 -16.16 -16.90
N MET A 338 -22.49 -15.71 -18.04
CA MET A 338 -22.34 -16.39 -19.33
C MET A 338 -20.87 -16.41 -19.78
N LEU A 339 -20.14 -15.32 -19.62
CA LEU A 339 -18.72 -15.24 -19.96
C LEU A 339 -17.85 -16.11 -19.05
N ALA A 340 -18.17 -16.22 -17.76
CA ALA A 340 -17.47 -17.10 -16.83
C ALA A 340 -17.64 -18.58 -17.22
N LEU A 341 -18.85 -18.97 -17.64
CA LEU A 341 -19.11 -20.30 -18.20
C LEU A 341 -18.38 -20.51 -19.53
N ALA A 342 -18.35 -19.49 -20.40
CA ALA A 342 -17.66 -19.56 -21.69
C ALA A 342 -16.13 -19.76 -21.52
N ALA A 343 -15.55 -19.22 -20.44
CA ALA A 343 -14.14 -19.42 -20.10
C ALA A 343 -13.79 -20.90 -19.84
N LEU A 344 -14.72 -21.69 -19.29
CA LEU A 344 -14.55 -23.14 -19.10
C LEU A 344 -14.47 -23.87 -20.44
N ALA A 345 -15.38 -23.57 -21.36
CA ALA A 345 -15.38 -24.13 -22.71
C ALA A 345 -14.08 -23.75 -23.44
N ARG A 346 -13.68 -22.47 -23.35
CA ARG A 346 -12.43 -22.00 -23.94
C ARG A 346 -11.20 -22.72 -23.38
N ALA A 347 -11.18 -23.07 -22.09
CA ALA A 347 -10.06 -23.79 -21.50
C ALA A 347 -9.81 -25.16 -22.13
N VAL A 348 -10.86 -25.88 -22.55
CA VAL A 348 -10.74 -27.15 -23.28
C VAL A 348 -10.03 -26.94 -24.62
N VAL A 349 -10.44 -25.89 -25.35
CA VAL A 349 -9.84 -25.54 -26.65
C VAL A 349 -8.38 -25.13 -26.48
N GLU A 350 -8.05 -24.28 -25.50
CA GLU A 350 -6.68 -23.82 -25.27
C GLU A 350 -5.73 -24.96 -24.87
N VAL A 351 -6.18 -25.90 -24.03
CA VAL A 351 -5.38 -27.09 -23.67
C VAL A 351 -5.10 -27.94 -24.91
N TRP A 352 -6.11 -28.15 -25.77
CA TRP A 352 -5.91 -28.89 -27.03
C TRP A 352 -4.96 -28.16 -27.99
N LEU A 353 -5.09 -26.85 -28.15
CA LEU A 353 -4.15 -26.04 -28.92
C LEU A 353 -2.73 -26.16 -28.34
N GLY A 354 -2.58 -26.18 -27.01
CA GLY A 354 -1.30 -26.44 -26.35
C GLY A 354 -0.70 -27.81 -26.68
N VAL A 355 -1.52 -28.86 -26.72
CA VAL A 355 -1.09 -30.20 -27.18
C VAL A 355 -0.63 -30.15 -28.65
N LEU A 356 -1.40 -29.50 -29.53
CA LEU A 356 -1.03 -29.39 -30.94
C LEU A 356 0.26 -28.59 -31.15
N ARG A 357 0.48 -27.53 -30.35
CA ARG A 357 1.73 -26.75 -30.35
C ARG A 357 2.91 -27.60 -29.91
N ALA A 358 2.75 -28.39 -28.85
CA ALA A 358 3.80 -29.33 -28.41
C ALA A 358 4.13 -30.40 -29.47
N LEU A 359 3.14 -30.82 -30.26
CA LEU A 359 3.31 -31.81 -31.34
C LEU A 359 3.75 -31.20 -32.68
N GLY A 360 3.93 -29.87 -32.77
CA GLY A 360 4.33 -29.19 -34.00
C GLY A 360 3.28 -29.21 -35.13
N ARG A 361 1.98 -29.39 -34.81
CA ARG A 361 0.91 -29.53 -35.81
C ARG A 361 0.32 -28.18 -36.25
N ALA A 362 1.15 -27.33 -36.85
CA ALA A 362 0.80 -25.95 -37.25
C ALA A 362 -0.51 -25.83 -38.05
N ARG A 363 -0.72 -26.70 -39.06
CA ARG A 363 -1.95 -26.70 -39.87
C ARG A 363 -3.22 -26.92 -39.04
N SER A 364 -3.16 -27.84 -38.07
CA SER A 364 -4.29 -28.12 -37.18
C SER A 364 -4.53 -26.97 -36.19
N ILE A 365 -3.48 -26.30 -35.73
CA ILE A 365 -3.61 -25.10 -34.87
C ILE A 365 -4.34 -24.01 -35.64
N ALA A 366 -3.86 -23.69 -36.85
CA ALA A 366 -4.48 -22.66 -37.69
C ALA A 366 -5.95 -22.99 -37.99
N MET A 367 -6.25 -24.23 -38.37
CA MET A 367 -7.63 -24.68 -38.59
C MET A 367 -8.52 -24.46 -37.37
N TRP A 368 -8.11 -24.89 -36.18
CA TRP A 368 -8.93 -24.74 -34.97
C TRP A 368 -9.05 -23.29 -34.49
N GLN A 369 -8.03 -22.45 -34.72
CA GLN A 369 -8.13 -21.01 -34.43
C GLN A 369 -9.05 -20.29 -35.43
N ILE A 370 -9.03 -20.67 -36.72
CA ILE A 370 -9.98 -20.17 -37.73
C ILE A 370 -11.40 -20.58 -37.37
N VAL A 371 -11.63 -21.87 -37.08
CA VAL A 371 -12.96 -22.37 -36.67
C VAL A 371 -13.43 -21.64 -35.42
N SER A 372 -12.62 -21.59 -34.36
CA SER A 372 -12.98 -20.90 -33.12
C SER A 372 -13.27 -19.42 -33.34
N GLY A 373 -12.38 -18.72 -34.05
CA GLY A 373 -12.51 -17.29 -34.32
C GLY A 373 -13.73 -16.96 -35.15
N SER A 374 -13.89 -17.63 -36.28
CA SER A 374 -15.02 -17.40 -37.20
C SER A 374 -16.36 -17.77 -36.57
N THR A 375 -16.44 -18.84 -35.79
CA THR A 375 -17.69 -19.21 -35.12
C THR A 375 -18.08 -18.19 -34.04
N VAL A 376 -17.14 -17.71 -33.22
CA VAL A 376 -17.43 -16.73 -32.17
C VAL A 376 -17.76 -15.37 -32.76
N VAL A 377 -16.89 -14.84 -33.62
CA VAL A 377 -17.11 -13.52 -34.25
C VAL A 377 -18.35 -13.56 -35.14
N GLY A 378 -18.51 -14.60 -35.95
CA GLY A 378 -19.67 -14.77 -36.83
C GLY A 378 -20.99 -14.86 -36.06
N ALA A 379 -21.03 -15.61 -34.95
CA ALA A 379 -22.23 -15.68 -34.11
C ALA A 379 -22.58 -14.31 -33.50
N VAL A 380 -21.60 -13.57 -32.99
CA VAL A 380 -21.81 -12.24 -32.41
C VAL A 380 -22.27 -11.24 -33.48
N VAL A 381 -21.63 -11.21 -34.65
CA VAL A 381 -22.03 -10.37 -35.77
C VAL A 381 -23.46 -10.70 -36.18
N VAL A 382 -23.74 -11.95 -36.57
CA VAL A 382 -25.09 -12.34 -37.04
C VAL A 382 -26.16 -12.04 -35.98
N GLY A 383 -25.89 -12.32 -34.70
CA GLY A 383 -26.84 -12.05 -33.61
C GLY A 383 -27.11 -10.55 -33.37
N LEU A 384 -26.09 -9.70 -33.49
CA LEU A 384 -26.24 -8.25 -33.39
C LEU A 384 -27.02 -7.68 -34.57
N TRP A 385 -26.73 -8.12 -35.79
CA TRP A 385 -27.36 -7.58 -37.01
C TRP A 385 -28.75 -8.18 -37.31
N ALA A 386 -29.06 -9.39 -36.86
CA ALA A 386 -30.36 -10.03 -37.07
C ALA A 386 -31.41 -9.74 -35.98
N GLY A 387 -31.01 -9.23 -34.81
CA GLY A 387 -31.93 -9.01 -33.69
C GLY A 387 -31.41 -8.12 -32.57
N GLY A 388 -30.48 -7.20 -32.87
CA GLY A 388 -29.94 -6.26 -31.87
C GLY A 388 -29.22 -6.93 -30.70
N GLY A 389 -28.72 -8.15 -30.89
CA GLY A 389 -28.08 -8.93 -29.82
C GLY A 389 -29.06 -9.72 -28.95
N THR A 390 -30.37 -9.52 -29.09
CA THR A 390 -31.41 -10.15 -28.25
C THR A 390 -31.81 -11.56 -28.69
N LEU A 391 -31.39 -11.98 -29.89
CA LEU A 391 -31.78 -13.23 -30.57
C LEU A 391 -33.30 -13.42 -30.72
N GLY A 392 -34.10 -12.37 -30.55
CA GLY A 392 -35.57 -12.46 -30.50
C GLY A 392 -36.11 -13.13 -29.23
N LEU A 393 -35.27 -13.35 -28.21
CA LEU A 393 -35.62 -14.09 -26.98
C LEU A 393 -36.04 -13.18 -25.80
N GLY A 394 -36.31 -11.89 -26.03
CA GLY A 394 -36.66 -10.94 -24.97
C GLY A 394 -35.54 -10.65 -23.96
N LEU A 395 -34.29 -10.99 -24.29
CA LEU A 395 -33.10 -10.71 -23.48
C LEU A 395 -32.57 -9.30 -23.76
N ASP A 396 -31.83 -8.72 -22.82
CA ASP A 396 -31.08 -7.50 -23.11
C ASP A 396 -29.95 -7.78 -24.13
N PRO A 397 -29.60 -6.79 -24.99
CA PRO A 397 -28.59 -6.95 -26.04
C PRO A 397 -27.24 -7.49 -25.57
N VAL A 398 -26.81 -7.10 -24.37
CA VAL A 398 -25.50 -7.41 -23.83
C VAL A 398 -25.44 -8.86 -23.34
N THR A 399 -26.48 -9.31 -22.63
CA THR A 399 -26.62 -10.71 -22.20
C THR A 399 -26.73 -11.65 -23.40
N GLY A 400 -27.46 -11.27 -24.45
CA GLY A 400 -27.56 -12.10 -25.64
C GLY A 400 -26.23 -12.25 -26.40
N VAL A 401 -25.36 -11.24 -26.42
CA VAL A 401 -23.95 -11.40 -26.85
C VAL A 401 -23.21 -12.40 -25.96
N GLY A 402 -23.41 -12.35 -24.64
CA GLY A 402 -22.87 -13.34 -23.70
C GLY A 402 -23.29 -14.78 -24.02
N VAL A 403 -24.58 -14.99 -24.34
CA VAL A 403 -25.12 -16.29 -24.76
C VAL A 403 -24.48 -16.76 -26.06
N LEU A 404 -24.34 -15.88 -27.07
CA LEU A 404 -23.70 -16.21 -28.35
C LEU A 404 -22.25 -16.65 -28.15
N VAL A 405 -21.49 -15.95 -27.30
CA VAL A 405 -20.12 -16.32 -26.95
C VAL A 405 -20.07 -17.66 -26.21
N LEU A 406 -20.97 -17.89 -25.25
CA LEU A 406 -21.04 -19.17 -24.53
C LEU A 406 -21.36 -20.34 -25.46
N VAL A 407 -22.40 -20.21 -26.30
CA VAL A 407 -22.84 -21.26 -27.22
C VAL A 407 -21.75 -21.56 -28.27
N SER A 408 -21.18 -20.52 -28.88
CA SER A 408 -20.12 -20.70 -29.88
C SER A 408 -18.87 -21.34 -29.28
N GLN A 409 -18.40 -20.88 -28.11
CA GLN A 409 -17.25 -21.50 -27.43
C GLN A 409 -17.55 -22.94 -27.01
N SER A 410 -18.75 -23.22 -26.54
CA SER A 410 -19.18 -24.57 -26.15
C SER A 410 -19.26 -25.52 -27.33
N ALA A 411 -19.79 -25.07 -28.48
CA ALA A 411 -19.84 -25.86 -29.71
C ALA A 411 -18.43 -26.24 -30.19
N VAL A 412 -17.49 -25.29 -30.18
CA VAL A 412 -16.10 -25.55 -30.54
C VAL A 412 -15.42 -26.48 -29.53
N ALA A 413 -15.66 -26.27 -28.24
CA ALA A 413 -15.14 -27.15 -27.19
C ALA A 413 -15.66 -28.58 -27.33
N LEU A 414 -16.95 -28.78 -27.62
CA LEU A 414 -17.56 -30.09 -27.88
C LEU A 414 -16.98 -30.76 -29.13
N ALA A 415 -16.64 -30.00 -30.17
CA ALA A 415 -15.96 -30.55 -31.35
C ALA A 415 -14.51 -30.99 -31.05
N VAL A 416 -13.84 -30.31 -30.12
CA VAL A 416 -12.45 -30.61 -29.70
C VAL A 416 -12.39 -31.74 -28.66
N LEU A 417 -13.36 -31.80 -27.75
CA LEU A 417 -13.32 -32.64 -26.55
C LEU A 417 -13.09 -34.14 -26.83
N PRO A 418 -13.76 -34.80 -27.81
CA PRO A 418 -13.51 -36.21 -28.11
C PRO A 418 -12.05 -36.48 -28.53
N ARG A 419 -11.43 -35.53 -29.23
CA ARG A 419 -10.03 -35.64 -29.67
C ARG A 419 -9.07 -35.51 -28.49
N LEU A 420 -9.35 -34.57 -27.59
CA LEU A 420 -8.59 -34.39 -26.35
C LEU A 420 -8.73 -35.64 -25.45
N LEU A 421 -9.94 -36.15 -25.24
CA LEU A 421 -10.19 -37.34 -24.41
C LEU A 421 -9.52 -38.60 -24.99
N ARG A 422 -9.61 -38.83 -26.31
CA ARG A 422 -8.88 -39.94 -26.97
C ARG A 422 -7.36 -39.82 -26.79
N PHE A 423 -6.82 -38.60 -26.85
CA PHE A 423 -5.40 -38.36 -26.60
C PHE A 423 -5.00 -38.71 -25.15
N LEU A 424 -5.87 -38.38 -24.19
CA LEU A 424 -5.66 -38.65 -22.76
C LEU A 424 -5.86 -40.12 -22.37
N ALA A 425 -6.68 -40.89 -23.09
CA ALA A 425 -7.04 -42.27 -22.75
C ALA A 425 -5.94 -43.32 -23.01
N HIS A 426 -4.94 -43.04 -23.84
CA HIS A 426 -3.87 -44.01 -24.12
C HIS A 426 -2.81 -44.04 -23.01
N PRO A 427 -2.61 -45.19 -22.31
CA PRO A 427 -1.67 -45.28 -21.19
C PRO A 427 -0.22 -45.09 -21.64
N SER A 428 0.58 -44.37 -20.86
CA SER A 428 2.01 -44.21 -21.11
C SER A 428 2.77 -45.47 -20.67
N ARG A 429 3.77 -45.95 -21.45
CA ARG A 429 4.60 -47.13 -21.13
C ARG A 429 5.32 -47.03 -19.77
N SER A 430 5.46 -45.83 -19.21
CA SER A 430 6.10 -45.57 -17.91
C SER A 430 5.17 -45.82 -16.71
N GLU A 431 3.85 -45.72 -16.87
CA GLU A 431 2.87 -46.03 -15.80
C GLU A 431 2.81 -47.53 -15.51
N ARG A 432 2.96 -48.39 -16.53
CA ARG A 432 3.02 -49.87 -16.34
C ARG A 432 4.21 -50.34 -15.50
N ARG A 433 5.24 -49.51 -15.28
CA ARG A 433 6.47 -49.90 -14.57
C ARG A 433 6.45 -49.54 -13.08
N ARG A 434 5.44 -48.79 -12.61
CA ARG A 434 5.34 -48.36 -11.20
C ARG A 434 4.57 -49.34 -10.30
N ASP A 435 3.82 -50.27 -10.87
CA ASP A 435 3.02 -51.26 -10.11
C ASP A 435 3.72 -52.61 -9.91
N ARG A 436 5.06 -52.65 -9.89
CA ARG A 436 5.82 -53.83 -9.43
C ARG A 436 6.57 -53.50 -8.14
N PRO A 437 6.31 -54.22 -7.03
CA PRO A 437 7.10 -54.06 -5.81
C PRO A 437 8.48 -54.69 -6.04
N ALA A 438 9.52 -53.86 -6.07
CA ALA A 438 10.91 -54.32 -6.16
C ALA A 438 11.47 -54.51 -4.75
N LEU A 439 11.46 -55.76 -4.28
CA LEU A 439 12.30 -56.29 -3.21
C LEU A 439 13.73 -56.48 -3.72
N VAL A 440 14.67 -55.58 -3.38
CA VAL A 440 16.14 -55.78 -3.42
C VAL A 440 16.73 -54.67 -2.52
N GLY A 441 17.61 -54.84 -1.54
CA GLY A 441 18.57 -55.89 -1.18
C GLY A 441 19.79 -55.15 -0.61
N LEU A 442 20.13 -55.41 0.66
CA LEU A 442 21.30 -54.85 1.35
C LEU A 442 22.60 -55.13 0.58
N GLN A 443 23.48 -54.13 0.45
CA GLN A 443 24.92 -54.38 0.36
C GLN A 443 25.74 -53.33 1.11
N VAL A 444 26.33 -53.82 2.19
CA VAL A 444 27.46 -53.26 2.93
C VAL A 444 28.71 -53.40 2.07
N ARG A 445 29.53 -52.34 1.97
CA ARG A 445 30.97 -52.47 1.69
C ARG A 445 31.77 -51.50 2.55
N GLN A 446 32.55 -52.10 3.44
CA GLN A 446 33.69 -51.53 4.16
C GLN A 446 34.83 -51.21 3.18
N HIS A 447 35.64 -50.19 3.49
CA HIS A 447 37.10 -50.18 3.28
C HIS A 447 37.72 -49.28 4.37
N ALA A 448 38.61 -49.87 5.17
CA ALA A 448 39.54 -49.19 6.09
C ALA A 448 40.68 -48.54 5.26
N THR A 449 41.48 -47.58 5.75
CA THR A 449 42.62 -47.83 6.65
C THR A 449 43.18 -46.51 7.25
N LEU A 450 43.52 -46.61 8.55
CA LEU A 450 44.41 -45.87 9.46
C LEU A 450 45.25 -44.67 8.96
N VAL A 451 45.37 -43.63 9.82
CA VAL A 451 46.64 -43.10 10.38
C VAL A 451 46.35 -42.42 11.74
N ASP A 452 47.06 -42.87 12.78
CA ASP A 452 47.19 -42.27 14.13
C ASP A 452 47.79 -40.86 14.10
N LEU A 453 47.53 -40.04 15.14
CA LEU A 453 48.57 -39.39 15.96
C LEU A 453 47.99 -38.35 16.94
N GLU A 454 48.13 -38.72 18.22
CA GLU A 454 48.59 -37.95 19.38
C GLU A 454 48.24 -36.48 19.59
N VAL A 455 47.65 -36.28 20.78
CA VAL A 455 47.57 -35.07 21.59
C VAL A 455 48.97 -34.49 21.86
N ARG A 456 49.14 -33.18 21.62
CA ARG A 456 50.20 -32.39 22.25
C ARG A 456 49.77 -30.93 22.44
N GLU A 457 49.52 -30.57 23.69
CA GLU A 457 49.59 -29.19 24.17
C GLU A 457 51.02 -28.66 24.01
N ARG A 458 51.17 -27.37 23.67
CA ARG A 458 52.37 -26.55 23.92
C ARG A 458 52.13 -25.07 23.54
N PRO A 459 53.00 -24.13 23.98
CA PRO A 459 52.60 -23.01 24.82
C PRO A 459 52.62 -21.66 24.09
N VAL A 460 52.00 -20.66 24.71
CA VAL A 460 52.01 -19.27 24.29
C VAL A 460 53.41 -18.68 24.49
N THR A 461 54.12 -18.40 23.40
CA THR A 461 55.35 -17.60 23.38
C THR A 461 55.05 -16.16 22.96
N SER A 462 55.67 -15.26 23.70
CA SER A 462 55.66 -13.80 23.55
C SER A 462 56.36 -13.33 22.27
N PRO A 463 56.04 -12.13 21.72
CA PRO A 463 56.94 -11.37 20.87
C PRO A 463 57.69 -10.28 21.66
N PRO A 464 58.81 -9.75 21.11
CA PRO A 464 59.95 -9.29 21.90
C PRO A 464 59.86 -7.82 22.35
N ALA A 465 60.60 -7.54 23.42
CA ALA A 465 60.97 -6.18 23.82
C ALA A 465 62.03 -5.62 22.87
N GLY A 466 61.76 -4.43 22.31
CA GLY A 466 62.72 -3.67 21.52
C GLY A 466 62.30 -2.19 21.42
N SER A 467 62.99 -1.34 22.18
CA SER A 467 62.98 0.13 22.13
C SER A 467 61.74 0.88 22.66
N ARG A 468 61.58 0.91 23.99
CA ARG A 468 60.99 2.09 24.65
C ARG A 468 62.00 3.24 24.57
N ARG A 469 61.99 3.99 23.47
CA ARG A 469 62.54 5.34 23.46
C ARG A 469 61.54 6.23 24.19
N ALA A 470 61.92 6.67 25.38
CA ALA A 470 61.24 7.73 26.09
C ALA A 470 61.31 9.01 25.25
N ALA A 471 60.22 9.33 24.56
CA ALA A 471 59.96 10.70 24.13
C ALA A 471 59.04 11.32 25.19
N LYS A 472 59.67 11.96 26.19
CA LYS A 472 59.06 13.10 26.86
C LYS A 472 58.86 14.16 25.77
N SER A 473 57.67 14.22 25.17
CA SER A 473 57.24 15.46 24.50
C SER A 473 56.56 16.32 25.55
N SER A 474 57.24 17.40 25.88
CA SER A 474 56.73 18.58 26.56
C SER A 474 55.25 18.84 26.23
N HIS A 475 54.42 18.85 27.27
CA HIS A 475 53.14 19.54 27.25
C HIS A 475 53.41 21.03 27.04
N GLU A 476 53.44 21.47 25.79
CA GLU A 476 53.04 22.84 25.48
C GLU A 476 51.52 22.88 25.59
N GLY A 477 51.03 23.67 26.56
CA GLY A 477 49.61 23.84 26.87
C GLY A 477 48.83 24.35 25.66
N GLY A 478 48.35 23.43 24.83
CA GLY A 478 47.20 23.70 23.98
C GLY A 478 46.01 24.06 24.88
N PRO A 479 45.16 24.99 24.48
CA PRO A 479 44.08 25.42 25.35
C PRO A 479 43.16 24.24 25.72
N TRP A 480 42.78 24.18 27.00
CA TRP A 480 42.11 23.03 27.66
C TRP A 480 40.90 22.47 26.90
N TRP A 481 40.20 23.30 26.10
CA TRP A 481 39.05 22.88 25.30
C TRP A 481 39.39 21.92 24.14
N ARG A 482 40.65 21.88 23.68
CA ARG A 482 41.12 20.89 22.68
C ARG A 482 41.33 19.51 23.29
N GLU A 483 41.60 19.42 24.58
CA GLU A 483 41.81 18.16 25.30
C GLU A 483 40.50 17.55 25.84
N HIS A 484 39.44 18.35 25.97
CA HIS A 484 38.14 17.93 26.52
C HIS A 484 36.92 18.22 25.62
N PRO A 485 36.87 17.71 24.37
CA PRO A 485 35.79 18.00 23.42
C PRO A 485 34.40 17.50 23.89
N VAL A 486 34.35 16.47 24.73
CA VAL A 486 33.10 15.97 25.34
C VAL A 486 32.53 16.98 26.33
N ALA A 487 33.37 17.58 27.17
CA ALA A 487 32.94 18.59 28.14
C ALA A 487 32.41 19.83 27.42
N LEU A 488 33.11 20.29 26.37
CA LEU A 488 32.67 21.41 25.55
C LEU A 488 31.28 21.17 24.92
N VAL A 489 31.09 20.01 24.29
CA VAL A 489 29.79 19.67 23.67
C VAL A 489 28.69 19.54 24.73
N THR A 490 28.99 18.96 25.89
CA THR A 490 28.02 18.82 26.98
C THR A 490 27.61 20.18 27.54
N THR A 491 28.56 21.05 27.85
CA THR A 491 28.31 22.41 28.33
C THR A 491 27.52 23.22 27.30
N ALA A 492 27.88 23.12 26.01
CA ALA A 492 27.14 23.77 24.94
C ALA A 492 25.68 23.27 24.87
N SER A 493 25.43 21.97 25.04
CA SER A 493 24.06 21.44 25.08
C SER A 493 23.27 21.93 26.28
N VAL A 494 23.87 22.01 27.47
CA VAL A 494 23.21 22.50 28.69
C VAL A 494 22.84 23.99 28.53
N LEU A 495 23.79 24.80 28.04
CA LEU A 495 23.53 26.22 27.78
C LEU A 495 22.48 26.42 26.68
N ALA A 496 22.52 25.62 25.62
CA ALA A 496 21.54 25.67 24.54
C ALA A 496 20.13 25.28 25.01
N PHE A 497 20.01 24.24 25.86
CA PHE A 497 18.75 23.85 26.47
C PHE A 497 18.22 24.92 27.44
N ALA A 498 19.08 25.50 28.27
CA ALA A 498 18.70 26.60 29.16
C ALA A 498 18.24 27.84 28.36
N ALA A 499 18.96 28.18 27.27
CA ALA A 499 18.59 29.26 26.35
C ALA A 499 17.24 28.99 25.65
N PHE A 500 16.87 27.72 25.44
CA PHE A 500 15.54 27.35 24.97
C PHE A 500 14.46 27.62 26.01
N VAL A 501 14.63 27.08 27.23
CA VAL A 501 13.56 26.99 28.24
C VAL A 501 13.32 28.31 28.99
N VAL A 502 14.39 29.01 29.41
CA VAL A 502 14.26 30.19 30.29
C VAL A 502 13.40 31.31 29.69
N PRO A 503 13.52 31.66 28.40
CA PRO A 503 12.68 32.72 27.81
C PRO A 503 11.19 32.34 27.67
N LEU A 504 10.83 31.06 27.72
CA LEU A 504 9.45 30.60 27.49
C LEU A 504 8.47 31.10 28.55
N PHE A 505 8.93 31.33 29.78
CA PHE A 505 8.09 31.82 30.88
C PHE A 505 7.57 33.26 30.71
N ARG A 506 7.95 33.95 29.62
CA ARG A 506 7.54 35.34 29.33
C ARG A 506 6.82 35.47 27.98
N VAL A 507 6.43 34.36 27.37
CA VAL A 507 5.77 34.35 26.06
C VAL A 507 4.30 34.70 26.23
N ASP A 508 3.84 35.70 25.49
CA ASP A 508 2.41 35.97 25.32
C ASP A 508 1.86 35.12 24.17
N LEU A 509 1.06 34.11 24.52
CA LEU A 509 0.47 33.18 23.56
C LEU A 509 -0.72 33.78 22.82
N ASP A 510 -1.30 34.89 23.28
CA ASP A 510 -2.45 35.52 22.61
C ASP A 510 -2.03 36.42 21.45
N ALA A 511 -0.73 36.73 21.34
CA ALA A 511 -0.13 37.42 20.20
C ALA A 511 0.12 36.50 18.98
N MET A 512 -0.27 35.23 19.05
CA MET A 512 0.00 34.22 18.02
C MET A 512 -0.82 34.47 16.74
N ASN A 513 -0.14 34.42 15.58
CA ASN A 513 -0.78 34.58 14.27
C ASN A 513 -0.89 33.23 13.52
N GLY A 514 -1.29 33.27 12.24
CA GLY A 514 -1.52 32.08 11.40
C GLY A 514 -0.29 31.18 11.13
N TYR A 515 0.93 31.57 11.54
CA TYR A 515 2.10 30.69 11.55
C TYR A 515 2.16 29.79 12.80
N GLY A 516 1.26 30.02 13.76
CA GLY A 516 1.17 29.28 15.01
C GLY A 516 2.33 29.59 15.96
N LEU A 517 2.74 28.61 16.77
CA LEU A 517 3.64 28.84 17.92
C LEU A 517 4.98 29.51 17.54
N ILE A 518 5.49 29.25 16.34
CA ILE A 518 6.75 29.85 15.86
C ILE A 518 6.70 31.38 15.77
N SER A 519 5.50 31.98 15.66
CA SER A 519 5.31 33.43 15.58
C SER A 519 5.59 34.17 16.90
N VAL A 520 5.43 33.48 18.03
CA VAL A 520 5.60 34.06 19.38
C VAL A 520 6.78 33.46 20.13
N LEU A 521 7.45 32.44 19.57
CA LEU A 521 8.63 31.85 20.18
C LEU A 521 9.79 32.87 20.26
N PRO A 522 10.40 33.07 21.44
CA PRO A 522 11.52 33.99 21.59
C PRO A 522 12.67 33.61 20.66
N VAL A 523 13.29 34.60 20.03
CA VAL A 523 14.44 34.38 19.12
C VAL A 523 15.56 33.62 19.83
N VAL A 524 15.80 33.92 21.11
CA VAL A 524 16.78 33.21 21.95
C VAL A 524 16.41 31.74 22.09
N SER A 525 15.14 31.40 22.24
CA SER A 525 14.69 30.01 22.29
C SER A 525 14.93 29.31 20.97
N SER A 526 14.59 29.93 19.84
CA SER A 526 14.86 29.39 18.50
C SER A 526 16.35 29.14 18.25
N ILE A 527 17.22 30.08 18.65
CA ILE A 527 18.68 29.93 18.59
C ILE A 527 19.15 28.80 19.51
N GLY A 528 18.61 28.71 20.74
CA GLY A 528 18.91 27.64 21.70
C GLY A 528 18.59 26.25 21.14
N LEU A 529 17.42 26.07 20.53
CA LEU A 529 17.06 24.81 19.88
C LEU A 529 17.98 24.48 18.69
N GLY A 530 18.30 25.46 17.85
CA GLY A 530 19.27 25.31 16.76
C GLY A 530 20.65 24.88 17.27
N ALA A 531 21.16 25.55 18.31
CA ALA A 531 22.41 25.20 18.97
C ALA A 531 22.37 23.80 19.60
N LEU A 532 21.24 23.39 20.17
CA LEU A 532 21.07 22.07 20.77
C LEU A 532 21.14 20.96 19.72
N VAL A 533 20.44 21.06 18.59
CA VAL A 533 20.53 20.06 17.52
C VAL A 533 21.91 20.06 16.85
N LEU A 534 22.57 21.22 16.71
CA LEU A 534 23.95 21.31 16.24
C LEU A 534 24.93 20.64 17.21
N SER A 535 24.73 20.80 18.51
CA SER A 535 25.54 20.13 19.54
C SER A 535 25.39 18.61 19.50
N PHE A 536 24.21 18.09 19.14
CA PHE A 536 24.01 16.66 18.91
C PHE A 536 24.80 16.18 17.68
N VAL A 537 24.76 16.92 16.57
CA VAL A 537 25.55 16.59 15.35
C VAL A 537 27.06 16.66 15.64
N ALA A 538 27.51 17.64 16.43
CA ALA A 538 28.89 17.70 16.93
C ALA A 538 29.24 16.46 17.78
N GLY A 539 28.31 16.00 18.63
CA GLY A 539 28.41 14.75 19.37
C GLY A 539 28.61 13.52 18.47
N LEU A 540 27.95 13.47 17.30
CA LEU A 540 28.17 12.41 16.31
C LEU A 540 29.56 12.47 15.65
N ALA A 541 30.15 13.66 15.56
CA ALA A 541 31.49 13.86 15.01
C ALA A 541 32.60 13.39 15.97
N LEU A 542 32.32 13.28 17.28
CA LEU A 542 33.28 12.79 18.26
C LEU A 542 33.72 11.34 17.96
N ALA A 543 34.99 11.05 18.23
CA ALA A 543 35.56 9.71 18.05
C ALA A 543 34.98 8.70 19.07
N ARG A 544 34.75 9.15 20.32
CA ARG A 544 34.25 8.34 21.45
C ARG A 544 33.23 9.13 22.27
N PRO A 545 32.00 9.37 21.77
CA PRO A 545 31.00 10.06 22.57
C PRO A 545 30.46 9.16 23.70
N PRO A 546 30.25 9.70 24.91
CA PRO A 546 29.48 9.02 25.94
C PRO A 546 28.05 8.77 25.46
N ARG A 547 27.56 7.53 25.56
CA ARG A 547 26.18 7.20 25.16
C ARG A 547 25.14 7.98 25.97
N LEU A 548 25.44 8.24 27.25
CA LEU A 548 24.59 9.03 28.13
C LEU A 548 24.47 10.48 27.64
N MET A 549 25.54 11.07 27.13
CA MET A 549 25.51 12.43 26.56
C MET A 549 24.58 12.51 25.36
N LEU A 550 24.71 11.59 24.38
CA LEU A 550 23.83 11.55 23.21
C LEU A 550 22.37 11.26 23.60
N ALA A 551 22.15 10.38 24.59
CA ALA A 551 20.82 10.12 25.12
C ALA A 551 20.21 11.37 25.76
N ALA A 552 20.97 12.06 26.62
CA ALA A 552 20.52 13.28 27.29
C ALA A 552 20.24 14.41 26.28
N GLN A 553 21.08 14.58 25.26
CA GLN A 553 20.84 15.54 24.18
C GLN A 553 19.59 15.20 23.38
N LEU A 554 19.37 13.91 23.04
CA LEU A 554 18.16 13.49 22.33
C LEU A 554 16.91 13.76 23.17
N VAL A 555 16.94 13.40 24.46
CA VAL A 555 15.85 13.70 25.40
C VAL A 555 15.61 15.20 25.48
N ALA A 556 16.67 16.02 25.60
CA ALA A 556 16.55 17.47 25.64
C ALA A 556 15.90 18.03 24.36
N VAL A 557 16.33 17.56 23.17
CA VAL A 557 15.69 17.92 21.90
C VAL A 557 14.22 17.51 21.89
N THR A 558 13.90 16.29 22.33
CA THR A 558 12.51 15.83 22.39
C THR A 558 11.68 16.66 23.38
N CYS A 559 12.22 17.05 24.53
CA CYS A 559 11.57 17.97 25.47
C CYS A 559 11.30 19.33 24.82
N CYS A 560 12.27 19.91 24.10
CA CYS A 560 12.08 21.17 23.39
C CYS A 560 11.05 21.09 22.27
N LEU A 561 10.98 19.96 21.56
CA LEU A 561 10.10 19.81 20.40
C LEU A 561 8.68 19.35 20.76
N HIS A 562 8.51 18.48 21.75
CA HIS A 562 7.24 17.82 22.08
C HIS A 562 6.73 18.16 23.49
N GLY A 563 7.54 18.82 24.31
CA GLY A 563 7.17 19.27 25.66
C GLY A 563 6.93 20.78 25.78
N VAL A 564 7.16 21.56 24.70
CA VAL A 564 7.07 23.03 24.75
C VAL A 564 5.69 23.53 25.17
N THR A 565 4.62 22.91 24.69
CA THR A 565 3.24 23.30 25.04
C THR A 565 2.90 22.94 26.49
N ALA A 566 3.47 21.87 27.04
CA ALA A 566 3.28 21.52 28.45
C ALA A 566 3.93 22.54 29.41
N VAL A 567 4.87 23.36 28.92
CA VAL A 567 5.49 24.47 29.66
C VAL A 567 4.74 25.78 29.44
N LEU A 568 4.30 26.03 28.20
CA LEU A 568 3.68 27.29 27.80
C LEU A 568 2.19 27.37 28.13
N GLU A 569 1.46 26.28 27.97
CA GLU A 569 0.01 26.27 28.05
C GLU A 569 -0.47 25.78 29.43
N PRO A 570 -1.45 26.47 30.03
CA PRO A 570 -1.91 26.15 31.39
C PRO A 570 -2.78 24.89 31.46
N VAL A 571 -3.38 24.47 30.34
CA VAL A 571 -4.30 23.33 30.23
C VAL A 571 -3.99 22.51 28.98
N PRO A 572 -4.42 21.24 28.90
CA PRO A 572 -4.23 20.43 27.70
C PRO A 572 -4.82 21.08 26.45
N ARG A 573 -4.05 21.08 25.38
CA ARG A 573 -4.41 21.82 24.17
C ARG A 573 -5.43 21.14 23.27
N PHE A 574 -5.36 19.84 23.03
CA PHE A 574 -6.22 19.23 22.00
C PHE A 574 -7.71 19.13 22.42
N PRO A 575 -8.66 19.73 21.68
CA PRO A 575 -10.10 19.59 21.96
C PRO A 575 -10.54 18.13 22.08
N THR A 576 -10.09 17.27 21.16
CA THR A 576 -10.41 15.83 21.15
C THR A 576 -9.92 15.08 22.40
N ALA A 577 -8.89 15.58 23.10
CA ALA A 577 -8.42 14.97 24.33
C ALA A 577 -9.45 15.09 25.47
N TYR A 578 -10.26 16.16 25.48
CA TYR A 578 -11.36 16.35 26.43
C TYR A 578 -12.47 15.32 26.21
N VAL A 579 -12.82 15.04 24.95
CA VAL A 579 -13.77 13.95 24.64
C VAL A 579 -13.26 12.59 25.14
N HIS A 580 -11.96 12.32 24.99
CA HIS A 580 -11.36 11.09 25.53
C HIS A 580 -11.40 11.04 27.07
N LEU A 581 -11.25 12.17 27.75
CA LEU A 581 -11.42 12.25 29.20
C LEU A 581 -12.85 11.91 29.62
N GLY A 582 -13.87 12.38 28.90
CA GLY A 582 -15.25 12.03 29.23
C GLY A 582 -15.57 10.56 28.99
N PHE A 583 -14.95 9.92 27.99
CA PHE A 583 -15.10 8.47 27.84
C PHE A 583 -14.48 7.69 28.99
N VAL A 584 -13.34 8.16 29.51
CA VAL A 584 -12.72 7.60 30.73
C VAL A 584 -13.63 7.82 31.94
N ASP A 585 -14.18 9.02 32.07
CA ASP A 585 -15.09 9.39 33.16
C ASP A 585 -16.36 8.53 33.14
N HIS A 586 -16.99 8.37 31.97
CA HIS A 586 -18.17 7.53 31.77
C HIS A 586 -17.91 6.06 32.17
N ILE A 587 -16.80 5.47 31.70
CA ILE A 587 -16.47 4.09 32.07
C ILE A 587 -16.18 3.99 33.58
N SER A 588 -15.58 5.02 34.17
CA SER A 588 -15.31 5.04 35.62
C SER A 588 -16.60 5.12 36.43
N ALA A 589 -17.60 5.88 35.96
CA ALA A 589 -18.88 6.06 36.61
C ALA A 589 -19.81 4.83 36.47
N PHE A 590 -19.90 4.26 35.26
CA PHE A 590 -20.90 3.23 34.92
C PHE A 590 -20.33 1.82 34.75
N GLY A 591 -19.01 1.67 34.63
CA GLY A 591 -18.36 0.37 34.37
C GLY A 591 -18.64 -0.21 32.98
N LEU A 592 -19.30 0.53 32.10
CA LEU A 592 -19.75 0.09 30.78
C LEU A 592 -19.35 1.10 29.69
N ALA A 593 -19.19 0.61 28.46
CA ALA A 593 -19.04 1.45 27.28
C ALA A 593 -20.41 1.73 26.63
N ALA A 594 -20.54 2.87 25.95
CA ALA A 594 -21.74 3.29 25.24
C ALA A 594 -21.52 3.38 23.72
N PRO A 595 -21.42 2.24 22.99
CA PRO A 595 -21.06 2.25 21.57
C PRO A 595 -22.11 2.87 20.64
N GLY A 596 -23.31 3.18 21.15
CA GLY A 596 -24.36 3.89 20.42
C GLY A 596 -24.18 5.42 20.36
N THR A 597 -23.34 6.01 21.21
CA THR A 597 -23.18 7.48 21.30
C THR A 597 -22.01 8.02 20.49
N ASP A 598 -20.90 7.29 20.43
CA ASP A 598 -19.73 7.63 19.63
C ASP A 598 -19.05 6.36 19.10
N ALA A 599 -18.62 6.40 17.84
CA ALA A 599 -17.90 5.32 17.17
C ALA A 599 -16.74 4.76 18.02
N ARG A 600 -15.98 5.62 18.70
CA ARG A 600 -14.81 5.26 19.51
C ARG A 600 -15.15 4.36 20.68
N PHE A 601 -16.38 4.39 21.21
CA PHE A 601 -16.82 3.46 22.26
C PHE A 601 -16.94 2.00 21.78
N SER A 602 -16.96 1.75 20.46
CA SER A 602 -16.82 0.38 19.91
C SER A 602 -15.38 -0.17 20.01
N TRP A 603 -14.42 0.67 20.42
CA TRP A 603 -13.04 0.32 20.73
C TRP A 603 -12.62 0.88 22.10
N PRO A 604 -13.26 0.44 23.19
CA PRO A 604 -13.16 1.11 24.49
C PRO A 604 -11.87 0.82 25.26
N GLY A 605 -10.98 -0.04 24.75
CA GLY A 605 -9.86 -0.60 25.52
C GLY A 605 -8.86 0.42 26.06
N PHE A 606 -8.60 1.50 25.33
CA PHE A 606 -7.73 2.59 25.81
C PHE A 606 -8.39 3.33 26.98
N PHE A 607 -9.67 3.69 26.84
CA PHE A 607 -10.41 4.42 27.86
C PHE A 607 -10.60 3.57 29.12
N GLY A 608 -10.91 2.27 28.97
CA GLY A 608 -10.99 1.32 30.07
C GLY A 608 -9.67 1.11 30.80
N LEU A 609 -8.54 1.09 30.07
CA LEU A 609 -7.21 1.03 30.70
C LEU A 609 -6.93 2.28 31.54
N VAL A 610 -7.22 3.47 31.01
CA VAL A 610 -6.97 4.71 31.76
C VAL A 610 -7.90 4.81 32.96
N SER A 611 -9.18 4.46 32.82
CA SER A 611 -10.16 4.41 33.93
C SER A 611 -9.67 3.46 35.04
N PHE A 612 -9.18 2.28 34.67
CA PHE A 612 -8.62 1.32 35.63
C PHE A 612 -7.39 1.88 36.37
N VAL A 613 -6.48 2.55 35.65
CA VAL A 613 -5.25 3.10 36.24
C VAL A 613 -5.52 4.35 37.09
N SER A 614 -6.48 5.19 36.69
CA SER A 614 -6.84 6.40 37.42
C SER A 614 -7.67 6.13 38.68
N GLY A 615 -8.28 4.95 38.79
CA GLY A 615 -9.09 4.58 39.95
C GLY A 615 -10.32 5.46 40.14
N GLY A 616 -10.83 6.07 39.06
CA GLY A 616 -11.99 6.96 39.12
C GLY A 616 -11.72 8.33 39.75
N SER A 617 -10.47 8.80 39.78
CA SER A 617 -10.05 10.09 40.37
C SER A 617 -10.64 11.37 39.75
N GLY A 618 -11.66 11.24 38.88
CA GLY A 618 -12.17 12.33 38.04
C GLY A 618 -11.21 12.73 36.91
N TRP A 619 -11.73 13.43 35.91
CA TRP A 619 -10.96 13.88 34.75
C TRP A 619 -9.94 14.99 35.09
N GLN A 620 -10.20 15.82 36.11
CA GLN A 620 -9.33 16.94 36.49
C GLN A 620 -7.96 16.45 36.95
N ALA A 621 -7.93 15.32 37.68
CA ALA A 621 -6.68 14.69 38.14
C ALA A 621 -5.80 14.20 36.98
N LEU A 622 -6.39 13.98 35.79
CA LEU A 622 -5.68 13.52 34.60
C LEU A 622 -5.07 14.66 33.77
N LEU A 623 -5.48 15.92 33.97
CA LEU A 623 -5.02 17.04 33.13
C LEU A 623 -3.48 17.18 33.04
N PRO A 624 -2.70 17.09 34.14
CA PRO A 624 -1.24 17.15 34.05
C PRO A 624 -0.66 16.00 33.22
N PHE A 625 -1.26 14.81 33.32
CA PHE A 625 -0.85 13.65 32.53
C PHE A 625 -1.19 13.81 31.05
N VAL A 626 -2.37 14.35 30.73
CA VAL A 626 -2.79 14.66 29.35
C VAL A 626 -1.82 15.66 28.71
N SER A 627 -1.45 16.74 29.41
CA SER A 627 -0.49 17.74 28.92
C SER A 627 0.90 17.14 28.62
N LEU A 628 1.36 16.20 29.44
CA LEU A 628 2.67 15.54 29.26
C LEU A 628 2.64 14.37 28.26
N THR A 629 1.47 13.93 27.81
CA THR A 629 1.32 12.73 26.98
C THR A 629 2.13 12.79 25.67
N PRO A 630 2.16 13.91 24.90
CA PRO A 630 3.00 14.02 23.70
C PRO A 630 4.49 13.73 23.97
N LEU A 631 5.04 14.33 25.02
CA LEU A 631 6.42 14.13 25.43
C LEU A 631 6.68 12.69 25.88
N VAL A 632 5.85 12.17 26.78
CA VAL A 632 5.99 10.80 27.31
C VAL A 632 5.89 9.77 26.20
N SER A 633 4.91 9.91 25.30
CA SER A 633 4.74 9.05 24.13
C SER A 633 5.97 9.05 23.25
N ASN A 634 6.52 10.23 22.93
CA ASN A 634 7.73 10.34 22.11
C ASN A 634 8.96 9.70 22.74
N LEU A 635 9.17 9.87 24.05
CA LEU A 635 10.26 9.23 24.77
C LEU A 635 10.12 7.70 24.75
N LEU A 636 8.90 7.18 24.91
CA LEU A 636 8.61 5.75 24.79
C LEU A 636 8.79 5.24 23.36
N TYR A 637 8.36 6.00 22.35
CA TYR A 637 8.60 5.65 20.94
C TYR A 637 10.09 5.57 20.64
N LEU A 638 10.90 6.52 21.14
CA LEU A 638 12.36 6.52 20.96
C LEU A 638 13.02 5.33 21.65
N LEU A 639 12.56 4.93 22.84
CA LEU A 639 13.03 3.74 23.54
C LEU A 639 12.83 2.48 22.68
N VAL A 640 11.62 2.32 22.13
CA VAL A 640 11.26 1.16 21.30
C VAL A 640 11.93 1.23 19.92
N LEU A 641 12.03 2.42 19.32
CA LEU A 641 12.79 2.65 18.08
C LEU A 641 14.25 2.26 18.29
N GLY A 642 14.84 2.54 19.45
CA GLY A 642 16.16 2.05 19.84
C GLY A 642 16.28 0.53 19.74
N MET A 643 15.24 -0.23 20.11
CA MET A 643 15.20 -1.69 19.95
C MET A 643 15.14 -2.11 18.46
N ILE A 644 14.37 -1.39 17.64
CA ILE A 644 14.32 -1.62 16.18
C ILE A 644 15.69 -1.34 15.55
N LEU A 645 16.31 -0.20 15.88
CA LEU A 645 17.64 0.19 15.41
C LEU A 645 18.73 -0.82 15.82
N GLN A 646 18.62 -1.42 17.00
CA GLN A 646 19.51 -2.50 17.44
C GLN A 646 19.36 -3.77 16.60
N SER A 647 18.21 -4.00 15.95
CA SER A 647 18.02 -5.12 15.03
C SER A 647 18.67 -4.91 13.65
N LEU A 648 19.18 -3.70 13.36
CA LEU A 648 19.75 -3.32 12.07
C LEU A 648 21.28 -3.28 12.06
N ARG A 649 21.85 -3.73 10.94
CA ARG A 649 23.28 -3.61 10.60
C ARG A 649 23.58 -2.20 10.11
N ALA A 650 23.64 -1.27 11.05
CA ALA A 650 23.88 0.15 10.81
C ALA A 650 24.95 0.67 11.76
N SER A 651 25.71 1.67 11.31
CA SER A 651 26.65 2.38 12.18
C SER A 651 25.94 3.01 13.36
N TRP A 652 26.64 3.17 14.49
CA TRP A 652 26.07 3.85 15.65
C TRP A 652 25.63 5.28 15.30
N ARG A 653 26.38 5.97 14.43
CA ARG A 653 26.02 7.31 13.91
C ARG A 653 24.69 7.31 13.18
N ALA A 654 24.48 6.35 12.27
CA ALA A 654 23.20 6.20 11.57
C ALA A 654 22.04 5.95 12.54
N LYS A 655 22.26 5.13 13.58
CA LYS A 655 21.23 4.82 14.59
C LYS A 655 20.82 6.06 15.39
N TRP A 656 21.79 6.80 15.91
CA TRP A 656 21.52 8.04 16.66
C TRP A 656 20.94 9.15 15.78
N PHE A 657 21.42 9.30 14.54
CA PHE A 657 20.88 10.27 13.60
C PHE A 657 19.44 9.91 13.18
N ALA A 658 19.12 8.62 12.96
CA ALA A 658 17.75 8.19 12.70
C ALA A 658 16.81 8.48 13.88
N ALA A 659 17.27 8.32 15.13
CA ALA A 659 16.51 8.66 16.32
C ALA A 659 16.25 10.17 16.43
N LEU A 660 17.27 11.00 16.14
CA LEU A 660 17.10 12.45 16.05
C LEU A 660 16.09 12.85 14.96
N LEU A 661 16.24 12.29 13.74
CA LEU A 661 15.31 12.54 12.64
C LEU A 661 13.88 12.13 13.01
N PHE A 662 13.70 11.01 13.70
CA PHE A 662 12.37 10.59 14.15
C PHE A 662 11.74 11.62 15.10
N SER A 663 12.51 12.18 16.04
CA SER A 663 12.01 13.23 16.94
C SER A 663 11.67 14.53 16.19
N ILE A 664 12.45 14.91 15.17
CA ILE A 664 12.25 16.15 14.40
C ILE A 664 11.16 16.00 13.34
N LEU A 665 10.94 14.82 12.78
CA LEU A 665 9.99 14.63 11.68
C LEU A 665 8.61 14.16 12.13
N GLN A 666 8.38 13.96 13.43
CA GLN A 666 7.07 13.55 13.95
C GLN A 666 6.12 14.74 14.12
N TRP A 667 5.76 15.41 13.02
CA TRP A 667 4.92 16.62 13.06
C TRP A 667 3.41 16.35 13.11
N VAL A 668 2.95 15.11 12.86
CA VAL A 668 1.53 14.76 12.67
C VAL A 668 0.64 15.09 13.87
N GLY A 669 1.21 15.03 15.07
CA GLY A 669 0.49 15.36 16.29
C GLY A 669 -0.50 14.32 16.81
N GLN A 670 -0.38 13.07 16.38
CA GLN A 670 -1.19 11.93 16.86
C GLN A 670 -0.65 11.30 18.15
N ASP A 671 0.33 11.94 18.77
CA ASP A 671 0.99 11.58 20.02
C ASP A 671 0.31 12.20 21.27
N TYR A 672 -0.77 12.96 21.07
CA TYR A 672 -1.66 13.42 22.15
C TYR A 672 -2.34 12.27 22.88
N PHE A 673 -3.00 12.58 24.00
CA PHE A 673 -3.80 11.65 24.79
C PHE A 673 -4.93 11.04 23.96
N SER A 674 -4.62 9.92 23.31
CA SER A 674 -5.45 9.31 22.28
C SER A 674 -5.18 7.80 22.14
N PRO A 675 -6.20 7.03 21.70
CA PRO A 675 -5.97 5.63 21.38
C PRO A 675 -5.01 5.42 20.20
N GLN A 676 -4.89 6.38 19.27
CA GLN A 676 -3.97 6.29 18.13
C GLN A 676 -2.50 6.36 18.56
N GLY A 677 -2.15 7.29 19.45
CA GLY A 677 -0.81 7.40 20.03
C GLY A 677 -0.44 6.16 20.84
N TYR A 678 -1.34 5.73 21.74
CA TYR A 678 -1.16 4.50 22.52
C TYR A 678 -0.93 3.27 21.63
N THR A 679 -1.77 3.06 20.61
CA THR A 679 -1.60 1.88 19.72
C THR A 679 -0.42 2.01 18.77
N TYR A 680 0.05 3.22 18.44
CA TYR A 680 1.29 3.39 17.71
C TYR A 680 2.51 2.93 18.53
N LEU A 681 2.52 3.15 19.85
CA LEU A 681 3.53 2.55 20.75
C LEU A 681 3.48 1.02 20.65
N LEU A 682 2.29 0.44 20.75
CA LEU A 682 2.09 -1.01 20.63
C LEU A 682 2.59 -1.52 19.27
N TYR A 683 2.29 -0.83 18.17
CA TYR A 683 2.79 -1.16 16.83
C TYR A 683 4.32 -1.17 16.78
N LEU A 684 4.99 -0.16 17.33
CA LEU A 684 6.46 -0.14 17.38
C LEU A 684 7.03 -1.31 18.19
N ILE A 685 6.40 -1.66 19.33
CA ILE A 685 6.81 -2.80 20.16
C ILE A 685 6.62 -4.11 19.39
N PHE A 686 5.49 -4.26 18.71
CA PHE A 686 5.16 -5.41 17.86
C PHE A 686 6.22 -5.62 16.79
N ILE A 687 6.58 -4.55 16.05
CA ILE A 687 7.65 -4.60 15.05
C ILE A 687 9.00 -4.92 15.70
N ALA A 688 9.35 -4.28 16.82
CA ALA A 688 10.60 -4.55 17.53
C ALA A 688 10.73 -6.02 17.94
N VAL A 689 9.65 -6.61 18.46
CA VAL A 689 9.62 -8.01 18.89
C VAL A 689 9.74 -8.97 17.71
N LEU A 690 8.98 -8.73 16.62
CA LEU A 690 9.07 -9.52 15.40
C LEU A 690 10.49 -9.51 14.82
N LEU A 691 11.10 -8.34 14.73
CA LEU A 691 12.43 -8.18 14.14
C LEU A 691 13.56 -8.75 15.01
N ARG A 692 13.39 -8.79 16.33
CA ARG A 692 14.45 -9.23 17.23
C ARG A 692 14.43 -10.73 17.53
N TRP A 693 13.25 -11.36 17.61
CA TRP A 693 13.14 -12.76 18.06
C TRP A 693 12.50 -13.74 17.07
N PHE A 694 11.71 -13.26 16.10
CA PHE A 694 10.97 -14.15 15.20
C PHE A 694 11.54 -14.23 13.79
N ARG A 695 12.72 -13.68 13.54
CA ARG A 695 13.33 -13.69 12.20
C ARG A 695 13.89 -15.05 11.78
N SER A 696 13.81 -15.32 10.48
CA SER A 696 14.34 -16.55 9.88
C SER A 696 15.88 -16.55 9.89
N SER A 697 16.49 -17.58 10.47
CA SER A 697 17.94 -17.77 10.42
C SER A 697 18.39 -18.27 9.03
N ALA A 698 19.68 -18.13 8.70
CA ALA A 698 20.28 -18.80 7.54
C ALA A 698 20.07 -20.33 7.59
N GLY A 699 20.16 -20.93 8.78
CA GLY A 699 19.87 -22.35 9.01
C GLY A 699 18.38 -22.71 8.84
N ASP A 700 17.46 -21.86 9.30
CA ASP A 700 16.02 -22.09 9.13
C ASP A 700 15.61 -22.02 7.64
N ARG A 701 16.28 -21.17 6.86
CA ARG A 701 16.10 -21.08 5.39
C ARG A 701 16.64 -22.31 4.66
N ALA A 702 17.68 -22.95 5.20
CA ALA A 702 18.18 -24.23 4.71
C ALA A 702 17.23 -25.39 5.07
N LEU A 703 16.66 -25.41 6.27
CA LEU A 703 15.69 -26.41 6.75
C LEU A 703 14.29 -26.28 6.12
N ALA A 704 13.80 -25.06 5.90
CA ALA A 704 12.56 -24.77 5.16
C ALA A 704 12.69 -25.02 3.65
N SER A 705 13.89 -25.40 3.20
CA SER A 705 14.18 -25.90 1.88
C SER A 705 14.40 -27.42 1.96
N PRO A 706 13.37 -28.27 1.75
CA PRO A 706 13.56 -29.70 1.49
C PRO A 706 14.43 -29.96 0.24
N LEU A 707 14.78 -28.90 -0.48
CA LEU A 707 15.48 -28.88 -1.73
C LEU A 707 16.89 -28.32 -1.58
N GLN A 708 17.65 -28.54 -0.50
CA GLN A 708 19.09 -28.16 -0.43
C GLN A 708 20.02 -29.27 0.05
N GLY A 709 20.47 -30.12 -0.87
CA GLY A 709 21.62 -31.02 -0.68
C GLY A 709 22.90 -30.41 -1.28
N PRO A 710 24.10 -30.89 -0.89
CA PRO A 710 25.37 -30.30 -1.26
C PRO A 710 25.69 -30.63 -2.72
N SER A 711 25.37 -29.70 -3.63
CA SER A 711 25.95 -29.65 -4.97
C SER A 711 25.87 -28.22 -5.51
N HIS A 712 26.92 -27.46 -5.19
CA HIS A 712 27.31 -26.29 -5.96
C HIS A 712 27.82 -26.77 -7.32
N ARG A 713 27.00 -26.57 -8.36
CA ARG A 713 27.41 -26.36 -9.76
C ARG A 713 26.15 -26.06 -10.59
N THR A 714 25.85 -24.77 -10.74
CA THR A 714 24.77 -24.22 -11.58
C THR A 714 25.31 -23.79 -12.94
N LEU A 715 24.55 -24.04 -14.01
CA LEU A 715 24.84 -23.64 -15.40
C LEU A 715 24.91 -22.10 -15.58
N PRO A 716 25.67 -21.60 -16.58
CA PRO A 716 26.38 -20.31 -16.50
C PRO A 716 25.56 -19.09 -16.92
N LEU A 717 24.44 -19.28 -17.63
CA LEU A 717 23.74 -18.16 -18.23
C LEU A 717 22.73 -17.54 -17.26
N ARG A 718 21.91 -18.27 -16.47
CA ARG A 718 21.03 -17.62 -15.46
C ARG A 718 21.65 -16.99 -14.22
N ALA A 719 22.95 -17.20 -14.06
CA ALA A 719 23.79 -16.36 -13.24
C ALA A 719 23.92 -14.98 -13.92
N ARG A 720 24.39 -14.86 -15.17
CA ARG A 720 24.84 -13.60 -15.81
C ARG A 720 23.92 -12.36 -15.95
N ALA A 721 22.65 -12.39 -16.38
CA ALA A 721 21.74 -11.23 -16.42
C ALA A 721 21.16 -10.84 -15.05
N ALA A 722 20.86 -11.81 -14.18
CA ALA A 722 20.46 -11.53 -12.81
C ALA A 722 21.67 -11.08 -12.00
N ASP A 723 22.82 -11.69 -12.22
CA ASP A 723 24.13 -11.23 -11.77
C ASP A 723 24.47 -9.89 -12.38
N TRP A 724 24.05 -9.53 -13.59
CA TRP A 724 24.33 -8.20 -14.16
C TRP A 724 23.41 -7.11 -13.64
N VAL A 725 22.12 -7.37 -13.39
CA VAL A 725 21.26 -6.45 -12.62
C VAL A 725 21.78 -6.34 -11.19
N ARG A 726 22.26 -7.46 -10.62
CA ARG A 726 22.93 -7.47 -9.32
C ARG A 726 24.33 -6.86 -9.36
N ASP A 727 25.05 -6.82 -10.48
CA ASP A 727 26.41 -6.27 -10.58
C ASP A 727 26.33 -4.77 -10.93
N LEU A 728 25.24 -4.32 -11.57
CA LEU A 728 24.91 -2.92 -11.79
C LEU A 728 24.38 -2.21 -10.53
N ILE A 729 23.63 -2.94 -9.68
CA ILE A 729 22.98 -2.40 -8.47
C ILE A 729 23.75 -2.82 -7.19
N GLY A 730 24.73 -3.71 -7.30
CA GLY A 730 25.42 -4.35 -6.18
C GLY A 730 24.70 -5.61 -5.71
N ARG A 731 25.42 -6.74 -5.60
CA ARG A 731 24.88 -7.95 -4.96
C ARG A 731 24.77 -7.63 -3.49
N PRO A 732 23.56 -7.66 -2.90
CA PRO A 732 23.49 -7.58 -1.46
C PRO A 732 24.13 -8.83 -0.88
N THR A 733 25.33 -8.67 -0.35
CA THR A 733 26.12 -9.73 0.28
C THR A 733 25.59 -10.01 1.67
N ILE A 734 25.00 -9.00 2.32
CA ILE A 734 24.56 -9.07 3.71
C ILE A 734 23.14 -8.48 3.83
N ALA A 735 22.28 -9.15 4.59
CA ALA A 735 20.98 -8.60 4.96
C ALA A 735 21.17 -7.37 5.87
N GLY A 736 20.39 -6.29 5.70
CA GLY A 736 20.55 -5.02 6.43
C GLY A 736 20.29 -5.03 7.94
N GLU A 737 20.19 -6.22 8.49
CA GLU A 737 19.39 -6.61 9.63
C GLU A 737 20.13 -7.80 10.28
N HIS A 738 20.27 -7.82 11.60
CA HIS A 738 21.00 -8.87 12.30
C HIS A 738 20.25 -10.21 12.27
N ALA A 739 20.91 -11.33 12.55
CA ALA A 739 20.18 -12.58 12.76
C ALA A 739 19.27 -12.45 14.02
N ARG A 740 18.26 -13.33 14.15
CA ARG A 740 17.44 -13.37 15.36
C ARG A 740 18.33 -13.47 16.60
N ARG A 741 17.95 -12.81 17.68
CA ARG A 741 18.63 -12.97 18.97
C ARG A 741 18.41 -14.40 19.46
N PRO A 742 19.45 -15.09 19.99
CA PRO A 742 19.28 -16.38 20.62
C PRO A 742 18.24 -16.29 21.75
N ALA A 743 17.28 -17.22 21.75
CA ALA A 743 16.24 -17.32 22.77
C ALA A 743 15.77 -18.77 22.87
N SER A 744 15.44 -19.21 24.09
CA SER A 744 14.84 -20.52 24.32
C SER A 744 13.47 -20.63 23.64
N VAL A 745 13.03 -21.86 23.36
CA VAL A 745 11.70 -22.10 22.78
C VAL A 745 10.61 -21.58 23.71
N ALA A 746 10.75 -21.76 25.03
CA ALA A 746 9.83 -21.23 26.03
C ALA A 746 9.70 -19.70 25.91
N MET A 747 10.83 -18.97 25.90
CA MET A 747 10.83 -17.52 25.72
C MET A 747 10.14 -17.09 24.42
N ARG A 748 10.36 -17.80 23.31
CA ARG A 748 9.71 -17.48 22.03
C ARG A 748 8.20 -17.77 22.05
N ILE A 749 7.74 -18.77 22.79
CA ILE A 749 6.30 -19.02 23.00
C ILE A 749 5.70 -17.91 23.85
N THR A 750 6.37 -17.49 24.94
CA THR A 750 5.93 -16.36 25.76
C THR A 750 5.87 -15.06 24.95
N LEU A 751 6.88 -14.79 24.12
CA LEU A 751 6.87 -13.62 23.23
C LEU A 751 5.78 -13.70 22.15
N LEU A 752 5.40 -14.90 21.70
CA LEU A 752 4.29 -15.07 20.77
C LEU A 752 2.96 -14.77 21.47
N ALA A 753 2.75 -15.30 22.68
CA ALA A 753 1.58 -14.96 23.49
C ALA A 753 1.51 -13.46 23.78
N PHE A 754 2.66 -12.84 24.08
CA PHE A 754 2.78 -11.38 24.25
C PHE A 754 2.42 -10.61 22.97
N LEU A 755 2.87 -11.05 21.78
CA LEU A 755 2.49 -10.43 20.50
C LEU A 755 0.97 -10.51 20.26
N VAL A 756 0.34 -11.63 20.59
CA VAL A 756 -1.11 -11.82 20.47
C VAL A 756 -1.85 -10.93 21.48
N ALA A 757 -1.41 -10.88 22.73
CA ALA A 757 -1.99 -10.02 23.76
C ALA A 757 -1.87 -8.53 23.40
N LEU A 758 -0.70 -8.11 22.90
CA LEU A 758 -0.47 -6.76 22.42
C LEU A 758 -1.36 -6.42 21.22
N PHE A 759 -1.50 -7.35 20.28
CA PHE A 759 -2.41 -7.18 19.15
C PHE A 759 -3.86 -7.04 19.61
N LEU A 760 -4.33 -7.91 20.52
CA LEU A 760 -5.67 -7.80 21.09
C LEU A 760 -5.88 -6.46 21.79
N ALA A 761 -4.90 -6.01 22.60
CA ALA A 761 -4.93 -4.69 23.24
C ALA A 761 -5.06 -3.56 22.20
N ALA A 762 -4.35 -3.63 21.07
CA ALA A 762 -4.51 -2.68 19.99
C ALA A 762 -5.88 -2.80 19.30
N THR A 763 -6.37 -4.03 19.08
CA THR A 763 -7.66 -4.34 18.45
C THR A 763 -8.83 -3.79 19.22
N VAL A 764 -8.80 -3.87 20.56
CA VAL A 764 -9.88 -3.33 21.40
C VAL A 764 -9.77 -1.82 21.63
N SER A 765 -8.65 -1.20 21.27
CA SER A 765 -8.36 0.21 21.57
C SER A 765 -8.45 1.12 20.35
N HIS A 766 -8.25 0.60 19.12
CA HIS A 766 -8.21 1.45 17.94
C HIS A 766 -8.66 0.73 16.67
N GLN A 767 -9.47 1.41 15.85
CA GLN A 767 -10.07 0.83 14.66
C GLN A 767 -9.08 0.55 13.51
N LEU A 768 -8.06 1.39 13.29
CA LEU A 768 -7.11 1.27 12.16
C LEU A 768 -5.81 0.49 12.43
N THR A 769 -5.08 0.80 13.52
CA THR A 769 -3.75 0.23 13.83
C THR A 769 -3.64 -1.30 13.69
N PRO A 770 -4.62 -2.12 14.12
CA PRO A 770 -4.58 -3.57 13.95
C PRO A 770 -4.44 -4.02 12.48
N PHE A 771 -5.08 -3.32 11.53
CA PHE A 771 -4.93 -3.63 10.11
C PHE A 771 -3.48 -3.44 9.64
N VAL A 772 -2.84 -2.35 10.08
CA VAL A 772 -1.42 -2.08 9.77
C VAL A 772 -0.51 -3.17 10.36
N MET A 773 -0.81 -3.65 11.58
CA MET A 773 -0.06 -4.75 12.19
C MET A 773 -0.20 -6.06 11.41
N VAL A 774 -1.42 -6.40 10.94
CA VAL A 774 -1.66 -7.56 10.07
C VAL A 774 -0.89 -7.43 8.75
N PHE A 775 -0.98 -6.27 8.08
CA PHE A 775 -0.28 -6.02 6.82
C PHE A 775 1.24 -6.07 6.97
N ALA A 776 1.79 -5.52 8.05
CA ALA A 776 3.22 -5.58 8.34
C ALA A 776 3.68 -7.03 8.57
N ALA A 777 2.94 -7.79 9.38
CA ALA A 777 3.24 -9.21 9.59
C ALA A 777 3.15 -10.02 8.29
N ALA A 778 2.10 -9.80 7.48
CA ALA A 778 1.90 -10.44 6.19
C ALA A 778 3.04 -10.15 5.21
N ALA A 779 3.42 -8.87 5.06
CA ALA A 779 4.52 -8.46 4.19
C ALA A 779 5.85 -9.12 4.60
N LEU A 780 6.14 -9.20 5.90
CA LEU A 780 7.34 -9.84 6.41
C LEU A 780 7.32 -11.37 6.25
N VAL A 781 6.16 -12.02 6.39
CA VAL A 781 5.98 -13.46 6.09
C VAL A 781 6.16 -13.75 4.60
N LEU A 782 5.51 -12.98 3.73
CA LEU A 782 5.62 -13.12 2.26
C LEU A 782 7.06 -12.91 1.78
N ALA A 783 7.79 -11.98 2.42
CA ALA A 783 9.22 -11.78 2.19
C ALA A 783 10.13 -12.86 2.81
N ARG A 784 9.55 -13.88 3.46
CA ARG A 784 10.22 -14.99 4.16
C ARG A 784 11.16 -14.54 5.27
N ARG A 785 10.82 -13.43 5.95
CA ARG A 785 11.63 -12.83 7.01
C ARG A 785 11.22 -13.25 8.41
N LEU A 786 10.03 -13.84 8.58
CA LEU A 786 9.55 -14.37 9.86
C LEU A 786 9.54 -15.91 9.87
N THR A 787 9.67 -16.47 11.08
CA THR A 787 9.56 -17.91 11.39
C THR A 787 8.13 -18.32 11.71
N VAL A 788 7.30 -17.37 12.15
CA VAL A 788 5.87 -17.54 12.48
C VAL A 788 5.03 -17.21 11.26
N THR A 789 4.81 -18.19 10.40
CA THR A 789 4.27 -17.97 9.04
C THR A 789 2.75 -17.85 8.96
N SER A 790 2.03 -18.36 9.95
CA SER A 790 0.56 -18.27 10.06
C SER A 790 0.11 -17.14 10.99
N LEU A 791 1.03 -16.42 11.65
CA LEU A 791 0.72 -15.29 12.50
C LEU A 791 -0.22 -14.26 11.84
N PRO A 792 -0.01 -13.80 10.58
CA PRO A 792 -0.92 -12.83 9.97
C PRO A 792 -2.35 -13.34 9.82
N VAL A 793 -2.53 -14.64 9.61
CA VAL A 793 -3.86 -15.27 9.54
C VAL A 793 -4.52 -15.28 10.91
N LEU A 794 -3.77 -15.67 11.96
CA LEU A 794 -4.26 -15.62 13.34
C LEU A 794 -4.70 -14.21 13.74
N LEU A 795 -3.86 -13.20 13.47
CA LEU A 795 -4.18 -11.80 13.75
C LEU A 795 -5.39 -11.32 12.94
N GLY A 796 -5.48 -11.70 11.65
CA GLY A 796 -6.62 -11.37 10.80
C GLY A 796 -7.93 -11.98 11.29
N VAL A 797 -7.91 -13.23 11.79
CA VAL A 797 -9.08 -13.89 12.39
C VAL A 797 -9.53 -13.19 13.67
N LEU A 798 -8.59 -12.80 14.54
CA LEU A 798 -8.90 -12.07 15.78
C LEU A 798 -9.49 -10.68 15.49
N LEU A 799 -8.95 -9.99 14.47
CA LEU A 799 -9.46 -8.70 14.04
C LEU A 799 -10.87 -8.82 13.45
N LEU A 800 -11.08 -9.79 12.54
CA LEU A 800 -12.39 -10.06 11.95
C LEU A 800 -13.42 -10.40 13.01
N ALA A 801 -13.04 -11.16 14.04
CA ALA A 801 -13.89 -11.45 15.18
C ALA A 801 -14.29 -10.18 15.94
N TRP A 802 -13.34 -9.31 16.29
CA TRP A 802 -13.67 -8.07 16.98
C TRP A 802 -14.64 -7.20 16.17
N VAL A 803 -14.36 -7.02 14.88
CA VAL A 803 -15.21 -6.24 13.97
C VAL A 803 -16.61 -6.87 13.86
N SER A 804 -16.72 -8.19 13.71
CA SER A 804 -18.00 -8.89 13.49
C SER A 804 -18.88 -8.99 14.75
N TYR A 805 -18.28 -9.09 15.94
CA TYR A 805 -19.04 -9.30 17.19
C TYR A 805 -19.13 -8.04 18.06
N MET A 806 -17.99 -7.39 18.31
CA MET A 806 -17.91 -6.33 19.33
C MET A 806 -18.11 -4.93 18.74
N ALA A 807 -17.61 -4.67 17.53
CA ALA A 807 -17.80 -3.39 16.84
C ALA A 807 -19.09 -3.33 15.99
N ALA A 808 -19.95 -4.35 16.08
CA ALA A 808 -21.25 -4.40 15.40
C ALA A 808 -22.16 -3.18 15.67
N PRO A 809 -22.26 -2.65 16.90
CA PRO A 809 -23.07 -1.46 17.15
C PRO A 809 -22.69 -0.26 16.29
N TYR A 810 -21.40 -0.11 15.95
CA TYR A 810 -20.95 0.95 15.07
C TYR A 810 -21.28 0.68 13.60
N TRP A 811 -20.83 -0.46 13.04
CA TRP A 811 -20.91 -0.63 11.58
C TRP A 811 -22.32 -0.91 11.05
N VAL A 812 -23.24 -1.44 11.86
CA VAL A 812 -24.61 -1.75 11.41
C VAL A 812 -25.35 -0.50 10.92
N GLY A 813 -25.13 0.67 11.54
CA GLY A 813 -25.68 1.96 11.08
C GLY A 813 -24.77 2.77 10.14
N HIS A 814 -23.49 2.40 10.03
CA HIS A 814 -22.46 3.21 9.35
C HIS A 814 -21.82 2.50 8.14
N LEU A 815 -22.47 1.47 7.60
CA LEU A 815 -21.96 0.69 6.46
C LEU A 815 -21.69 1.54 5.22
N HIS A 816 -22.51 2.55 4.94
CA HIS A 816 -22.27 3.46 3.82
C HIS A 816 -20.99 4.29 4.02
N GLN A 817 -20.63 4.66 5.25
CA GLN A 817 -19.38 5.39 5.57
C GLN A 817 -18.16 4.46 5.54
N ILE A 818 -18.31 3.21 5.97
CA ILE A 818 -17.24 2.20 6.00
C ILE A 818 -16.95 1.66 4.59
N ALA A 819 -17.99 1.31 3.83
CA ALA A 819 -17.88 0.80 2.47
C ALA A 819 -17.67 1.91 1.43
N GLY A 820 -18.20 3.13 1.68
CA GLY A 820 -18.07 4.27 0.76
C GLY A 820 -16.63 4.75 0.57
N GLY A 821 -15.76 4.60 1.58
CA GLY A 821 -14.33 4.93 1.48
C GLY A 821 -13.46 3.82 0.89
N ALA A 822 -13.98 2.59 0.76
CA ALA A 822 -13.24 1.45 0.23
C ALA A 822 -13.19 1.53 -1.31
N GLY A 823 -12.01 1.80 -1.86
CA GLY A 823 -11.81 2.00 -3.31
C GLY A 823 -11.95 3.44 -3.79
N ASP A 824 -12.42 4.37 -2.94
CA ASP A 824 -12.46 5.81 -3.21
C ASP A 824 -11.08 6.48 -3.02
N LEU A 825 -10.14 6.13 -3.90
CA LEU A 825 -8.77 6.65 -3.85
C LEU A 825 -8.71 8.16 -4.05
N SER A 826 -9.57 8.74 -4.89
CA SER A 826 -9.62 10.19 -5.12
C SER A 826 -10.21 10.91 -3.93
N GLY A 827 -11.33 10.48 -3.36
CA GLY A 827 -11.87 11.08 -2.14
C GLY A 827 -10.86 11.00 -0.99
N ASN A 828 -10.15 9.88 -0.85
CA ASN A 828 -9.09 9.71 0.13
C ASN A 828 -7.87 10.62 -0.11
N LEU A 829 -7.47 10.84 -1.36
CA LEU A 829 -6.38 11.75 -1.74
C LEU A 829 -6.79 13.23 -1.59
N THR A 830 -7.99 13.59 -2.06
CA THR A 830 -8.56 14.93 -1.98
C THR A 830 -8.72 15.35 -0.53
N SER A 831 -9.39 14.54 0.30
CA SER A 831 -9.54 14.83 1.74
C SER A 831 -8.21 14.86 2.50
N SER A 832 -7.21 14.07 2.08
CA SER A 832 -5.91 14.04 2.75
C SER A 832 -4.98 15.21 2.37
N VAL A 833 -5.11 15.74 1.15
CA VAL A 833 -4.18 16.74 0.59
C VAL A 833 -4.91 17.96 0.05
N ALA A 834 -5.77 17.80 -0.96
CA ALA A 834 -6.35 18.93 -1.69
C ALA A 834 -7.33 19.78 -0.85
N ALA A 835 -8.20 19.14 -0.06
CA ALA A 835 -9.15 19.81 0.82
C ALA A 835 -8.49 20.57 1.99
N ARG A 836 -7.20 20.31 2.24
CA ARG A 836 -6.42 21.02 3.27
C ARG A 836 -5.65 22.21 2.71
N VAL A 837 -5.62 22.40 1.40
CA VAL A 837 -4.94 23.54 0.75
C VAL A 837 -5.97 24.65 0.58
N GLY A 838 -6.17 25.44 1.65
CA GLY A 838 -7.12 26.55 1.72
C GLY A 838 -6.86 27.40 2.97
N GLY A 839 -7.69 28.42 3.20
CA GLY A 839 -7.57 29.33 4.37
C GLY A 839 -6.61 30.49 4.18
N ALA A 840 -6.20 31.11 5.29
CA ALA A 840 -5.28 32.24 5.29
C ALA A 840 -3.92 31.89 4.64
N PHE A 841 -3.21 32.90 4.14
CA PHE A 841 -1.92 32.71 3.46
C PHE A 841 -0.90 31.97 4.35
N GLU A 842 -0.84 32.34 5.62
CA GLU A 842 0.03 31.73 6.62
C GLU A 842 -0.29 30.25 6.83
N HIS A 843 -1.58 29.89 6.90
CA HIS A 843 -2.02 28.51 7.03
C HIS A 843 -1.67 27.67 5.78
N SER A 844 -1.79 28.26 4.59
CA SER A 844 -1.35 27.61 3.35
C SER A 844 0.15 27.26 3.36
N VAL A 845 1.00 28.10 3.98
CA VAL A 845 2.43 27.83 4.17
C VAL A 845 2.67 26.67 5.14
N VAL A 846 1.87 26.57 6.22
CA VAL A 846 1.88 25.41 7.14
C VAL A 846 1.59 24.11 6.40
N VAL A 847 0.53 24.08 5.60
CA VAL A 847 0.12 22.89 4.84
C VAL A 847 1.15 22.52 3.77
N ALA A 848 1.67 23.50 3.03
CA ALA A 848 2.74 23.27 2.05
C ALA A 848 3.99 22.66 2.70
N THR A 849 4.34 23.11 3.92
CA THR A 849 5.48 22.58 4.68
C THR A 849 5.27 21.12 5.06
N ARG A 850 4.06 20.73 5.50
CA ARG A 850 3.70 19.34 5.81
C ARG A 850 3.86 18.42 4.58
N ILE A 851 3.38 18.88 3.42
CA ILE A 851 3.51 18.15 2.14
C ILE A 851 4.99 18.02 1.74
N ALA A 852 5.74 19.12 1.80
CA ALA A 852 7.16 19.15 1.44
C ALA A 852 8.00 18.23 2.34
N LEU A 853 7.83 18.30 3.66
CA LEU A 853 8.51 17.41 4.61
C LEU A 853 8.25 15.93 4.30
N THR A 854 7.00 15.59 3.97
CA THR A 854 6.60 14.23 3.63
C THR A 854 7.24 13.74 2.33
N ALA A 855 7.18 14.55 1.27
CA ALA A 855 7.79 14.21 -0.01
C ALA A 855 9.31 14.07 0.10
N ILE A 856 9.97 15.01 0.78
CA ILE A 856 11.43 15.03 0.95
C ILE A 856 11.89 13.81 1.76
N VAL A 857 11.25 13.48 2.88
CA VAL A 857 11.69 12.34 3.71
C VAL A 857 11.55 11.01 2.95
N PHE A 858 10.48 10.82 2.17
CA PHE A 858 10.32 9.60 1.37
C PHE A 858 11.30 9.54 0.20
N ALA A 859 11.56 10.65 -0.48
CA ALA A 859 12.59 10.73 -1.51
C ALA A 859 13.98 10.38 -0.93
N LEU A 860 14.34 10.96 0.21
CA LEU A 860 15.60 10.67 0.89
C LEU A 860 15.66 9.21 1.40
N ALA A 861 14.56 8.63 1.86
CA ALA A 861 14.49 7.22 2.23
C ALA A 861 14.78 6.30 1.02
N ILE A 862 14.25 6.61 -0.16
CA ILE A 862 14.53 5.89 -1.41
C ILE A 862 16.01 6.02 -1.78
N VAL A 863 16.59 7.22 -1.68
CA VAL A 863 18.02 7.46 -1.93
C VAL A 863 18.89 6.68 -0.94
N GLY A 864 18.54 6.67 0.35
CA GLY A 864 19.23 5.92 1.39
C GLY A 864 19.21 4.41 1.16
N LEU A 865 18.04 3.87 0.80
CA LEU A 865 17.87 2.48 0.39
C LEU A 865 18.76 2.13 -0.81
N TRP A 866 18.80 3.00 -1.82
CA TRP A 866 19.66 2.84 -3.00
C TRP A 866 21.16 2.86 -2.65
N ARG A 867 21.59 3.78 -1.78
CA ARG A 867 22.99 3.86 -1.32
C ARG A 867 23.43 2.61 -0.55
N ARG A 868 22.56 2.09 0.33
CA ARG A 868 22.81 0.84 1.07
C ARG A 868 22.92 -0.36 0.15
N ARG A 869 22.03 -0.43 -0.84
CA ARG A 869 22.03 -1.50 -1.84
C ARG A 869 23.31 -1.50 -2.67
N ARG A 870 23.79 -0.33 -3.09
CA ARG A 870 25.11 -0.16 -3.77
C ARG A 870 26.29 -0.63 -2.91
N ARG A 871 26.17 -0.63 -1.59
CA ARG A 871 27.17 -1.16 -0.65
C ARG A 871 26.99 -2.64 -0.33
N GLY A 872 26.12 -3.34 -1.05
CA GLY A 872 25.88 -4.76 -0.85
C GLY A 872 25.02 -5.07 0.39
N VAL A 873 24.19 -4.12 0.84
CA VAL A 873 23.29 -4.33 1.98
C VAL A 873 21.82 -4.37 1.55
N ASP A 874 21.09 -5.39 1.99
CA ASP A 874 19.67 -5.63 1.66
C ASP A 874 18.74 -5.20 2.80
N ASP A 875 18.30 -3.94 2.79
CA ASP A 875 17.35 -3.37 3.77
C ASP A 875 15.88 -3.59 3.39
N ARG A 876 15.54 -4.71 2.74
CA ARG A 876 14.16 -4.93 2.27
C ARG A 876 13.13 -4.93 3.40
N VAL A 877 13.50 -5.27 4.63
CA VAL A 877 12.60 -5.21 5.78
C VAL A 877 12.13 -3.76 6.00
N MET A 878 13.06 -2.80 5.99
CA MET A 878 12.72 -1.38 6.13
C MET A 878 11.94 -0.87 4.91
N ALA A 879 12.27 -1.32 3.70
CA ALA A 879 11.51 -0.97 2.50
C ALA A 879 10.06 -1.49 2.54
N LEU A 880 9.84 -2.70 3.05
CA LEU A 880 8.49 -3.25 3.21
C LEU A 880 7.72 -2.48 4.28
N LEU A 881 8.32 -2.20 5.43
CA LEU A 881 7.66 -1.42 6.49
C LEU A 881 7.38 0.03 6.08
N LEU A 882 8.18 0.60 5.15
CA LEU A 882 7.90 1.91 4.54
C LEU A 882 6.66 1.85 3.62
N GLY A 883 6.51 0.78 2.83
CA GLY A 883 5.44 0.65 1.84
C GLY A 883 4.11 0.11 2.38
N VAL A 884 4.15 -0.70 3.44
CA VAL A 884 2.96 -1.35 4.03
C VAL A 884 1.84 -0.36 4.40
N PRO A 885 2.12 0.80 5.04
CA PRO A 885 1.07 1.74 5.42
C PRO A 885 0.22 2.21 4.24
N PHE A 886 0.76 2.30 3.03
CA PHE A 886 -0.01 2.72 1.85
C PHE A 886 -1.15 1.75 1.49
N LEU A 887 -1.11 0.51 1.97
CA LEU A 887 -2.21 -0.44 1.79
C LEU A 887 -3.47 -0.01 2.55
N THR A 888 -3.39 0.84 3.58
CA THR A 888 -4.57 1.31 4.33
C THR A 888 -5.44 2.27 3.52
N VAL A 889 -4.87 2.96 2.52
CA VAL A 889 -5.62 3.85 1.60
C VAL A 889 -6.65 3.05 0.78
N LEU A 890 -6.42 1.75 0.60
CA LEU A 890 -7.33 0.85 -0.10
C LEU A 890 -8.51 0.39 0.78
N VAL A 891 -8.43 0.58 2.10
CA VAL A 891 -9.36 -0.02 3.06
C VAL A 891 -10.40 0.97 3.56
N GLN A 892 -10.01 2.20 3.92
CA GLN A 892 -10.94 3.17 4.52
C GLN A 892 -10.41 4.61 4.43
N SER A 893 -11.32 5.60 4.34
CA SER A 893 -11.02 7.04 4.30
C SER A 893 -10.63 7.66 5.63
N TYR A 894 -11.04 7.04 6.75
CA TYR A 894 -10.77 7.46 8.13
C TYR A 894 -10.98 8.96 8.35
N GLY A 895 -12.19 9.47 8.12
CA GLY A 895 -12.54 10.89 8.36
C GLY A 895 -11.65 11.89 7.61
N GLY A 896 -11.08 11.51 6.46
CA GLY A 896 -10.16 12.35 5.69
C GLY A 896 -8.72 12.42 6.23
N GLU A 897 -8.39 11.69 7.29
CA GLU A 897 -7.05 11.68 7.90
C GLU A 897 -6.15 10.52 7.47
N ILE A 898 -6.60 9.67 6.54
CA ILE A 898 -5.86 8.46 6.16
C ILE A 898 -4.42 8.76 5.69
N GLY A 899 -4.20 9.85 4.95
CA GLY A 899 -2.85 10.27 4.54
C GLY A 899 -1.90 10.56 5.71
N LEU A 900 -2.40 11.17 6.78
CA LEU A 900 -1.63 11.43 8.01
C LEU A 900 -1.26 10.12 8.71
N ARG A 901 -2.16 9.13 8.69
CA ARG A 901 -1.91 7.79 9.25
C ARG A 901 -0.86 7.02 8.45
N VAL A 902 -0.89 7.09 7.12
CA VAL A 902 0.15 6.51 6.25
C VAL A 902 1.52 7.07 6.62
N TYR A 903 1.63 8.40 6.75
CA TYR A 903 2.88 9.03 7.15
C TYR A 903 3.35 8.57 8.54
N LEU A 904 2.46 8.58 9.54
CA LEU A 904 2.77 8.16 10.91
C LEU A 904 3.41 6.76 10.96
N PHE A 905 2.80 5.76 10.32
CA PHE A 905 3.31 4.39 10.33
C PHE A 905 4.55 4.19 9.45
N ALA A 906 4.73 5.01 8.42
CA ALA A 906 5.90 5.00 7.53
C ALA A 906 7.10 5.77 8.12
N LEU A 907 6.91 6.60 9.14
CA LEU A 907 7.91 7.54 9.64
C LEU A 907 9.17 6.86 10.18
N ALA A 908 9.02 5.83 11.02
CA ALA A 908 10.15 5.10 11.60
C ALA A 908 11.08 4.49 10.52
N PRO A 909 10.59 3.67 9.56
CA PRO A 909 11.44 3.17 8.48
C PRO A 909 11.95 4.28 7.57
N ALA A 910 11.18 5.35 7.32
CA ALA A 910 11.63 6.50 6.54
C ALA A 910 12.83 7.20 7.19
N CYS A 911 12.79 7.48 8.49
CA CYS A 911 13.89 8.11 9.22
C CYS A 911 15.16 7.24 9.23
N ILE A 912 15.00 5.93 9.40
CA ILE A 912 16.10 4.96 9.34
C ILE A 912 16.77 4.97 7.97
N LEU A 913 15.97 4.90 6.89
CA LEU A 913 16.48 4.89 5.53
C LEU A 913 17.10 6.25 5.15
N THR A 914 16.50 7.36 5.55
CA THR A 914 17.04 8.71 5.34
C THR A 914 18.38 8.90 6.04
N ALA A 915 18.57 8.35 7.25
CA ALA A 915 19.86 8.39 7.92
C ALA A 915 20.98 7.69 7.13
N PHE A 916 20.65 6.69 6.30
CA PHE A 916 21.60 6.02 5.41
C PHE A 916 22.03 6.87 4.21
N VAL A 917 21.39 8.02 3.96
CA VAL A 917 21.91 9.01 3.01
C VAL A 917 23.27 9.51 3.49
N LEU A 918 23.42 9.86 4.78
CA LEU A 918 24.67 10.41 5.31
C LEU A 918 25.58 9.35 5.92
N PHE A 919 25.01 8.32 6.56
CA PHE A 919 25.75 7.28 7.27
C PHE A 919 25.39 5.85 6.77
N PRO A 920 25.73 5.46 5.54
CA PRO A 920 25.33 4.15 4.99
C PRO A 920 26.15 2.96 5.52
N GLU A 921 27.10 3.16 6.44
CA GLU A 921 28.00 2.14 6.97
C GLU A 921 27.29 1.09 7.87
N THR A 922 27.80 -0.14 7.92
CA THR A 922 27.20 -1.29 8.65
C THR A 922 27.64 -1.45 10.12
N GLY A 923 28.47 -0.55 10.67
CA GLY A 923 28.88 -0.54 12.08
C GLY A 923 29.98 -1.54 12.48
N ASP A 924 30.00 -2.74 11.90
CA ASP A 924 30.87 -3.86 12.32
C ASP A 924 32.33 -3.81 11.79
N GLY A 925 32.83 -2.67 11.31
CA GLY A 925 34.22 -2.58 10.78
C GLY A 925 34.50 -3.42 9.54
N ALA A 926 33.53 -4.22 9.06
CA ALA A 926 33.61 -4.96 7.81
C ALA A 926 33.68 -3.97 6.64
N ARG A 927 34.89 -3.57 6.25
CA ARG A 927 35.17 -3.11 4.90
C ARG A 927 34.72 -4.23 3.98
N VAL A 928 33.58 -4.05 3.33
CA VAL A 928 33.27 -4.83 2.15
C VAL A 928 34.23 -4.31 1.09
N ASP A 929 35.39 -4.95 0.96
CA ASP A 929 36.29 -4.77 -0.19
C ASP A 929 35.54 -5.26 -1.43
N VAL A 930 34.68 -4.40 -1.96
CA VAL A 930 34.22 -4.53 -3.33
C VAL A 930 35.40 -4.03 -4.15
N GLY A 931 36.11 -4.94 -4.82
CA GLY A 931 37.18 -4.67 -5.77
C GLY A 931 36.70 -3.90 -7.03
N ALA A 932 35.97 -2.81 -6.84
CA ALA A 932 35.60 -1.87 -7.87
C ALA A 932 36.73 -0.85 -8.00
N LYS A 933 37.51 -0.97 -9.09
CA LYS A 933 38.35 0.14 -9.57
C LYS A 933 37.49 1.42 -9.59
N PRO A 934 38.01 2.57 -9.12
CA PRO A 934 37.27 3.82 -9.17
C PRO A 934 37.02 4.15 -10.65
N ALA A 935 35.75 4.08 -11.06
CA ALA A 935 35.33 4.62 -12.35
C ALA A 935 35.49 6.14 -12.30
N ALA A 936 36.45 6.65 -13.07
CA ALA A 936 36.52 8.06 -13.42
C ALA A 936 35.24 8.42 -14.20
N GLY A 937 34.55 9.48 -13.77
CA GLY A 937 33.36 10.00 -14.47
C GLY A 937 32.10 10.01 -13.61
N GLY A 938 31.96 11.02 -12.76
CA GLY A 938 30.76 11.28 -11.97
C GLY A 938 31.01 12.40 -10.96
N VAL A 939 31.02 13.64 -11.44
CA VAL A 939 31.38 14.87 -10.69
C VAL A 939 30.53 15.08 -9.42
N VAL A 940 29.36 14.43 -9.30
CA VAL A 940 28.47 14.54 -8.13
C VAL A 940 28.79 13.55 -6.99
N SER A 941 29.63 12.53 -7.23
CA SER A 941 29.90 11.46 -6.24
C SER A 941 31.17 11.68 -5.39
N GLY A 942 32.02 12.64 -5.76
CA GLY A 942 33.31 12.91 -5.11
C GLY A 942 33.24 13.73 -3.82
N TYR A 943 32.28 14.66 -3.72
CA TYR A 943 32.24 15.67 -2.64
C TYR A 943 31.85 15.12 -1.25
N VAL A 944 31.15 13.98 -1.14
CA VAL A 944 30.67 13.43 0.15
C VAL A 944 31.68 12.45 0.80
N ARG A 945 32.93 12.42 0.31
CA ARG A 945 33.97 11.53 0.82
C ARG A 945 34.79 12.12 1.97
N THR A 946 34.84 13.43 2.14
CA THR A 946 35.45 14.05 3.34
C THR A 946 34.51 13.89 4.54
N PRO A 947 35.01 13.41 5.70
CA PRO A 947 34.18 13.18 6.89
C PRO A 947 33.45 14.47 7.33
N VAL A 948 34.08 15.63 7.15
CA VAL A 948 33.52 16.96 7.50
C VAL A 948 32.25 17.28 6.71
N VAL A 949 32.22 17.02 5.38
CA VAL A 949 31.06 17.35 4.52
C VAL A 949 29.78 16.62 4.96
N ARG A 950 29.91 15.39 5.50
CA ARG A 950 28.76 14.63 5.99
C ARG A 950 28.15 15.24 7.25
N TYR A 951 28.98 15.74 8.16
CA TYR A 951 28.50 16.40 9.37
C TYR A 951 27.95 17.79 9.08
N LEU A 952 28.55 18.52 8.13
CA LEU A 952 27.98 19.79 7.64
C LEU A 952 26.62 19.57 6.96
N ALA A 953 26.48 18.54 6.13
CA ALA A 953 25.20 18.17 5.53
C ALA A 953 24.18 17.72 6.59
N ALA A 954 24.59 16.98 7.62
CA ALA A 954 23.74 16.61 8.74
C ALA A 954 23.27 17.85 9.53
N ALA A 955 24.20 18.77 9.83
CA ALA A 955 23.94 20.03 10.51
C ALA A 955 22.96 20.90 9.72
N LEU A 956 23.20 21.09 8.42
CA LEU A 956 22.30 21.82 7.54
C LEU A 956 20.91 21.17 7.47
N ALA A 957 20.86 19.84 7.36
CA ALA A 957 19.60 19.12 7.32
C ALA A 957 18.78 19.34 8.60
N VAL A 958 19.37 19.20 9.79
CA VAL A 958 18.63 19.40 11.05
C VAL A 958 18.26 20.87 11.27
N LEU A 959 19.10 21.82 10.84
CA LEU A 959 18.81 23.27 10.92
C LEU A 959 17.63 23.68 10.03
N VAL A 960 17.44 23.01 8.88
CA VAL A 960 16.26 23.25 8.02
C VAL A 960 15.03 22.52 8.55
N LEU A 961 15.20 21.30 9.06
CA LEU A 961 14.06 20.47 9.50
C LEU A 961 13.42 20.95 10.80
N VAL A 962 14.17 21.55 11.73
CA VAL A 962 13.64 22.05 13.01
C VAL A 962 12.60 23.17 12.84
N PRO A 963 12.86 24.28 12.13
CA PRO A 963 11.85 25.31 11.91
C PRO A 963 10.68 24.79 11.07
N ALA A 964 10.95 23.92 10.10
CA ALA A 964 9.89 23.26 9.32
C ALA A 964 9.00 22.37 10.21
N PHE A 965 9.57 21.69 11.21
CA PHE A 965 8.82 20.94 12.21
C PHE A 965 7.95 21.85 13.07
N LEU A 966 8.50 22.95 13.59
CA LEU A 966 7.74 23.87 14.43
C LEU A 966 6.53 24.42 13.68
N LEU A 967 6.73 24.80 12.41
CA LEU A 967 5.65 25.23 11.54
C LEU A 967 4.64 24.10 11.24
N ALA A 968 5.11 22.90 10.90
CA ALA A 968 4.22 21.78 10.56
C ALA A 968 3.42 21.24 11.77
N ARG A 969 4.03 21.18 12.95
CA ARG A 969 3.47 20.63 14.20
C ARG A 969 2.59 21.64 14.92
N TYR A 970 3.02 22.90 14.97
CA TYR A 970 2.42 23.94 15.79
C TYR A 970 1.83 25.10 14.98
N GLY A 971 1.76 24.98 13.65
CA GLY A 971 1.15 25.99 12.79
C GLY A 971 -0.35 26.20 13.00
N ASN A 972 -1.02 25.23 13.62
CA ASN A 972 -2.45 25.32 13.97
C ASN A 972 -2.68 25.79 15.40
N GLU A 973 -1.62 26.07 16.17
CA GLU A 973 -1.72 26.24 17.63
C GLU A 973 -2.64 27.38 18.06
N ALA A 974 -2.82 28.41 17.23
CA ALA A 974 -3.73 29.51 17.52
C ALA A 974 -5.15 29.02 17.81
N PHE A 975 -5.67 28.07 17.03
CA PHE A 975 -7.02 27.52 17.19
C PHE A 975 -7.04 26.11 17.82
N GLU A 976 -5.91 25.40 17.85
CA GLU A 976 -5.82 24.12 18.56
C GLU A 976 -5.60 24.26 20.07
N ARG A 977 -5.18 25.43 20.57
CA ARG A 977 -5.02 25.70 22.01
C ARG A 977 -6.35 25.89 22.71
N ILE A 978 -6.54 25.21 23.84
CA ILE A 978 -7.65 25.45 24.77
C ILE A 978 -7.24 26.44 25.87
N ARG A 979 -8.18 27.29 26.26
CA ARG A 979 -8.03 28.28 27.33
C ARG A 979 -8.85 27.91 28.57
N PRO A 980 -8.40 28.28 29.79
CA PRO A 980 -9.16 28.01 31.02
C PRO A 980 -10.59 28.58 31.01
N GLY A 981 -10.82 29.75 30.41
CA GLY A 981 -12.16 30.33 30.29
C GLY A 981 -13.09 29.52 29.38
N GLU A 982 -12.56 28.87 28.34
CA GLU A 982 -13.35 27.98 27.47
C GLU A 982 -13.81 26.73 28.23
N ILE A 983 -12.96 26.17 29.10
CA ILE A 983 -13.33 25.06 29.99
C ILE A 983 -14.42 25.51 30.96
N ALA A 984 -14.27 26.70 31.57
CA ALA A 984 -15.26 27.25 32.50
C ALA A 984 -16.63 27.51 31.83
N ALA A 985 -16.64 27.97 30.58
CA ALA A 985 -17.86 28.16 29.80
C ALA A 985 -18.55 26.83 29.45
N ALA A 986 -17.77 25.80 29.09
CA ALA A 986 -18.33 24.46 28.90
C ALA A 986 -18.88 23.88 30.21
N GLN A 987 -18.14 24.04 31.33
CA GLN A 987 -18.57 23.60 32.66
C GLN A 987 -19.86 24.30 33.10
N PHE A 988 -20.01 25.58 32.77
CA PHE A 988 -21.26 26.30 33.01
C PHE A 988 -22.46 25.58 32.36
N VAL A 989 -22.32 25.05 31.14
CA VAL A 989 -23.39 24.26 30.50
C VAL A 989 -23.56 22.91 31.21
N TYR A 990 -22.48 22.24 31.59
CA TYR A 990 -22.50 20.95 32.29
C TYR A 990 -23.10 21.00 33.70
N ASP A 991 -23.02 22.13 34.41
CA ASP A 991 -23.57 22.28 35.76
C ASP A 991 -25.12 22.38 35.78
N ARG A 992 -25.77 22.36 34.61
CA ARG A 992 -27.23 22.36 34.45
C ARG A 992 -27.77 20.93 34.36
N PRO A 993 -29.08 20.72 34.59
CA PRO A 993 -29.66 19.37 34.57
C PRO A 993 -29.41 18.65 33.24
N GLY A 994 -29.24 17.33 33.30
CA GLY A 994 -28.53 16.44 32.35
C GLY A 994 -29.05 16.28 30.92
N ASP A 995 -29.75 17.27 30.37
CA ASP A 995 -30.26 17.29 28.99
C ASP A 995 -29.90 18.60 28.25
N ALA A 996 -28.75 19.21 28.59
CA ALA A 996 -28.28 20.41 27.91
C ALA A 996 -27.75 20.11 26.50
N GLN A 997 -27.88 21.08 25.59
CA GLN A 997 -27.30 21.00 24.24
C GLN A 997 -26.39 22.20 23.98
N ILE A 998 -25.19 21.94 23.44
CA ILE A 998 -24.25 22.97 22.99
C ILE A 998 -24.35 23.11 21.47
N LEU A 999 -24.68 24.32 21.02
CA LEU A 999 -24.69 24.74 19.63
C LEU A 999 -23.42 25.56 19.34
N TYR A 1000 -22.70 25.23 18.27
CA TYR A 1000 -21.41 25.85 17.92
C TYR A 1000 -21.30 26.11 16.42
N ALA A 1001 -20.40 27.00 16.02
CA ALA A 1001 -20.29 27.52 14.66
C ALA A 1001 -19.06 26.95 13.91
N ILE A 1002 -19.23 26.54 12.65
CA ILE A 1002 -18.17 25.97 11.80
C ILE A 1002 -18.31 26.41 10.33
N ASP A 1003 -17.32 26.07 9.50
CA ASP A 1003 -17.29 26.37 8.07
C ASP A 1003 -18.05 25.37 7.19
N SER A 1004 -18.14 24.10 7.62
CA SER A 1004 -18.85 23.06 6.87
C SER A 1004 -19.35 21.92 7.74
N LEU A 1005 -20.61 21.51 7.53
CA LEU A 1005 -21.20 20.36 8.23
C LEU A 1005 -20.54 19.01 7.87
N THR A 1006 -19.84 18.95 6.73
CA THR A 1006 -19.30 17.69 6.19
C THR A 1006 -18.19 17.08 7.07
N HIS A 1007 -17.52 17.89 7.91
CA HIS A 1007 -16.42 17.49 8.80
C HIS A 1007 -16.51 18.19 10.17
N ALA A 1008 -17.73 18.34 10.69
CA ALA A 1008 -18.03 19.08 11.92
C ALA A 1008 -17.36 18.48 13.17
N THR A 1009 -16.17 18.96 13.53
CA THR A 1009 -15.51 18.63 14.80
C THR A 1009 -15.44 19.89 15.66
N PRO A 1010 -15.99 19.90 16.89
CA PRO A 1010 -15.92 21.08 17.75
C PRO A 1010 -14.47 21.46 18.07
N VAL A 1011 -14.11 22.72 17.83
CA VAL A 1011 -12.79 23.28 18.19
C VAL A 1011 -12.89 23.94 19.57
N MET A 1012 -13.35 23.17 20.56
CA MET A 1012 -13.64 23.65 21.92
C MET A 1012 -13.58 22.49 22.92
N PRO A 1013 -13.38 22.75 24.23
CA PRO A 1013 -13.22 21.69 25.22
C PRO A 1013 -14.59 21.15 25.60
N VAL A 1014 -15.10 20.17 24.85
CA VAL A 1014 -16.39 19.53 25.10
C VAL A 1014 -16.24 18.02 25.28
N GLY A 1015 -17.27 17.40 25.84
CA GLY A 1015 -17.39 15.96 26.03
C GLY A 1015 -16.51 15.38 27.13
N TYR A 1016 -15.98 16.20 28.06
CA TYR A 1016 -15.14 15.73 29.17
C TYR A 1016 -15.93 15.37 30.44
N THR A 1017 -17.16 15.82 30.56
CA THR A 1017 -18.15 15.38 31.56
C THR A 1017 -19.43 14.96 30.85
N GLU A 1018 -20.14 13.98 31.42
CA GLU A 1018 -21.43 13.48 30.91
C GLU A 1018 -21.52 13.34 29.37
N PRO A 1019 -20.62 12.56 28.72
CA PRO A 1019 -20.60 12.46 27.26
C PRO A 1019 -21.87 11.85 26.64
N VAL A 1020 -22.79 11.36 27.47
CA VAL A 1020 -24.10 10.83 27.07
C VAL A 1020 -25.25 11.82 27.37
N GLY A 1021 -25.06 12.73 28.34
CA GLY A 1021 -26.08 13.70 28.77
C GLY A 1021 -26.12 14.98 27.93
N VAL A 1022 -24.95 15.48 27.50
CA VAL A 1022 -24.88 16.73 26.71
C VAL A 1022 -24.67 16.47 25.22
N GLN A 1023 -25.58 17.00 24.40
CA GLN A 1023 -25.50 16.92 22.93
C GLN A 1023 -24.72 18.09 22.33
N TYR A 1024 -24.15 17.85 21.15
CA TYR A 1024 -23.42 18.85 20.37
C TYR A 1024 -24.05 18.97 18.98
N ALA A 1025 -24.39 20.18 18.58
CA ALA A 1025 -24.88 20.47 17.24
C ALA A 1025 -24.05 21.59 16.61
N ALA A 1026 -23.77 21.44 15.32
CA ALA A 1026 -23.04 22.43 14.55
C ALA A 1026 -23.99 23.23 13.66
N LEU A 1027 -23.69 24.51 13.47
CA LEU A 1027 -24.27 25.36 12.43
C LEU A 1027 -23.16 25.92 11.53
N VAL A 1028 -23.52 26.30 10.31
CA VAL A 1028 -22.59 26.95 9.39
C VAL A 1028 -22.53 28.45 9.71
N ALA A 1029 -21.34 28.96 9.99
CA ALA A 1029 -21.08 30.36 10.25
C ALA A 1029 -21.18 31.19 8.96
N SER A 1030 -21.72 32.40 9.05
CA SER A 1030 -21.70 33.36 7.95
C SER A 1030 -20.34 34.02 7.82
N GLU A 1031 -19.85 34.21 6.59
CA GLU A 1031 -18.63 34.99 6.34
C GLU A 1031 -18.78 36.46 6.77
N ASP A 1032 -20.01 36.98 6.78
CA ASP A 1032 -20.32 38.28 7.38
C ASP A 1032 -20.49 38.12 8.91
N PRO A 1033 -19.57 38.65 9.75
CA PRO A 1033 -19.65 38.50 11.20
C PRO A 1033 -20.87 39.21 11.80
N ARG A 1034 -21.58 40.05 11.06
CA ARG A 1034 -22.80 40.71 11.56
C ARG A 1034 -24.05 39.85 11.39
N ASP A 1035 -23.98 38.82 10.56
CA ASP A 1035 -25.09 37.92 10.29
C ASP A 1035 -25.13 36.77 11.31
N VAL A 1036 -25.90 36.99 12.38
CA VAL A 1036 -26.15 35.99 13.43
C VAL A 1036 -27.44 35.18 13.17
N THR A 1037 -28.02 35.26 11.97
CA THR A 1037 -29.32 34.64 11.65
C THR A 1037 -29.29 33.13 11.86
N ALA A 1038 -28.20 32.46 11.46
CA ALA A 1038 -28.03 31.02 11.65
C ALA A 1038 -28.00 30.62 13.14
N VAL A 1039 -27.40 31.46 14.00
CA VAL A 1039 -27.36 31.24 15.46
C VAL A 1039 -28.76 31.32 16.04
N VAL A 1040 -29.50 32.38 15.70
CA VAL A 1040 -30.88 32.57 16.18
C VAL A 1040 -31.80 31.46 15.64
N ALA A 1041 -31.65 31.08 14.38
CA ALA A 1041 -32.40 30.00 13.77
C ALA A 1041 -32.13 28.66 14.46
N GLY A 1042 -30.87 28.31 14.69
CA GLY A 1042 -30.50 27.08 15.41
C GLY A 1042 -31.02 27.06 16.84
N LEU A 1043 -30.88 28.15 17.59
CA LEU A 1043 -31.44 28.24 18.95
C LEU A 1043 -32.98 28.12 18.97
N ARG A 1044 -33.67 28.58 17.91
CA ARG A 1044 -35.13 28.39 17.78
C ARG A 1044 -35.50 26.96 17.37
N GLU A 1045 -34.71 26.35 16.50
CA GLU A 1045 -34.93 24.99 15.99
C GLU A 1045 -34.76 23.95 17.10
N TYR A 1046 -33.67 24.03 17.87
CA TYR A 1046 -33.38 23.10 18.95
C TYR A 1046 -34.18 23.41 20.24
N GLY A 1047 -34.55 24.68 20.46
CA GLY A 1047 -35.51 25.07 21.48
C GLY A 1047 -34.94 25.19 22.90
N ARG A 1048 -35.63 24.58 23.89
CA ARG A 1048 -35.33 24.74 25.33
C ARG A 1048 -34.04 23.98 25.68
N GLY A 1049 -33.25 24.48 26.63
CA GLY A 1049 -32.04 23.79 27.09
C GLY A 1049 -30.86 23.84 26.11
N THR A 1050 -30.96 24.61 25.02
CA THR A 1050 -29.88 24.82 24.04
C THR A 1050 -29.09 26.09 24.34
N TYR A 1051 -27.77 25.95 24.34
CA TYR A 1051 -26.80 27.01 24.62
C TYR A 1051 -25.90 27.21 23.39
N PHE A 1052 -25.93 28.39 22.79
CA PHE A 1052 -24.95 28.75 21.78
C PHE A 1052 -23.66 29.17 22.47
N MET A 1053 -22.57 28.45 22.22
CA MET A 1053 -21.26 28.72 22.80
C MET A 1053 -20.29 29.09 21.68
N THR A 1054 -19.66 30.26 21.81
CA THR A 1054 -18.57 30.68 20.93
C THR A 1054 -17.30 30.88 21.74
N THR A 1055 -16.16 30.48 21.17
CA THR A 1055 -14.86 30.42 21.85
C THR A 1055 -13.80 31.11 21.00
N ARG A 1056 -12.74 31.62 21.63
CA ARG A 1056 -11.62 32.21 20.87
C ARG A 1056 -10.97 31.18 19.94
N GLY A 1057 -10.87 29.91 20.34
CA GLY A 1057 -10.36 28.83 19.48
C GLY A 1057 -11.20 28.63 18.21
N GLU A 1058 -12.53 28.56 18.34
CA GLU A 1058 -13.47 28.48 17.21
C GLU A 1058 -13.37 29.69 16.28
N GLU A 1059 -13.35 30.90 16.84
CA GLU A 1059 -13.22 32.14 16.06
C GLU A 1059 -11.91 32.18 15.26
N GLN A 1060 -10.79 31.79 15.89
CA GLN A 1060 -9.50 31.71 15.24
C GLN A 1060 -9.45 30.61 14.17
N TYR A 1061 -10.18 29.51 14.36
CA TYR A 1061 -10.33 28.47 13.33
C TYR A 1061 -11.03 29.04 12.08
N LEU A 1062 -12.13 29.79 12.25
CA LEU A 1062 -12.85 30.38 11.14
C LEU A 1062 -11.99 31.44 10.40
N GLU A 1063 -11.24 32.27 11.12
CA GLU A 1063 -10.34 33.25 10.50
C GLU A 1063 -9.14 32.59 9.78
N ILE A 1064 -8.44 31.67 10.44
CA ILE A 1064 -7.16 31.13 9.95
C ILE A 1064 -7.36 29.95 8.99
N ASN A 1065 -8.20 28.99 9.37
CA ASN A 1065 -8.39 27.75 8.61
C ASN A 1065 -9.48 27.91 7.54
N ALA A 1066 -10.63 28.50 7.87
CA ALA A 1066 -11.71 28.72 6.90
C ALA A 1066 -11.49 29.97 6.02
N GLY A 1067 -10.62 30.89 6.45
CA GLY A 1067 -10.23 32.07 5.65
C GLY A 1067 -11.16 33.27 5.81
N PHE A 1068 -11.91 33.35 6.92
CA PHE A 1068 -12.77 34.49 7.21
C PHE A 1068 -11.94 35.78 7.45
N THR A 1069 -12.59 36.94 7.30
CA THR A 1069 -11.91 38.24 7.38
C THR A 1069 -11.23 38.46 8.75
N PRO A 1070 -10.01 39.04 8.83
CA PRO A 1070 -9.34 39.27 10.12
C PRO A 1070 -10.20 40.06 11.12
N GLY A 1071 -10.23 39.60 12.38
CA GLY A 1071 -11.05 40.17 13.44
C GLY A 1071 -12.56 39.86 13.31
N TRP A 1072 -12.92 38.83 12.53
CA TRP A 1072 -14.27 38.31 12.41
C TRP A 1072 -14.84 37.95 13.80
N GLY A 1073 -14.08 37.26 14.66
CA GLY A 1073 -14.56 36.81 15.97
C GLY A 1073 -14.99 37.96 16.88
N GLN A 1074 -14.21 39.04 16.92
CA GLN A 1074 -14.57 40.23 17.69
C GLN A 1074 -15.88 40.85 17.20
N ARG A 1075 -16.00 41.07 15.88
CA ARG A 1075 -17.21 41.64 15.27
C ARG A 1075 -18.43 40.73 15.45
N PHE A 1076 -18.22 39.42 15.43
CA PHE A 1076 -19.25 38.43 15.65
C PHE A 1076 -19.77 38.45 17.09
N ARG A 1077 -18.87 38.53 18.08
CA ARG A 1077 -19.26 38.72 19.49
C ARG A 1077 -20.03 40.03 19.71
N GLU A 1078 -19.63 41.12 19.04
CA GLU A 1078 -20.35 42.40 19.09
C GLU A 1078 -21.77 42.29 18.48
N ALA A 1079 -21.92 41.55 17.38
CA ALA A 1079 -23.22 41.28 16.76
C ALA A 1079 -24.12 40.43 17.67
N LEU A 1080 -23.59 39.36 18.28
CA LEU A 1080 -24.33 38.53 19.25
C LEU A 1080 -24.80 39.34 20.47
N ALA A 1081 -23.95 40.25 20.97
CA ALA A 1081 -24.27 41.08 22.11
C ALA A 1081 -25.33 42.15 21.82
N THR A 1082 -25.50 42.54 20.55
CA THR A 1082 -26.45 43.59 20.14
C THR A 1082 -27.77 43.02 19.60
N ASP A 1083 -27.85 41.72 19.31
CA ASP A 1083 -29.08 41.09 18.81
C ASP A 1083 -30.20 41.05 19.88
N PRO A 1084 -31.41 41.56 19.59
CA PRO A 1084 -32.50 41.64 20.56
C PRO A 1084 -33.06 40.27 20.95
N ASN A 1085 -32.87 39.23 20.13
CA ASN A 1085 -33.37 37.88 20.38
C ASN A 1085 -32.46 37.06 21.31
N LEU A 1086 -31.25 37.55 21.62
CA LEU A 1086 -30.27 36.81 22.39
C LEU A 1086 -30.10 37.38 23.81
N VAL A 1087 -29.73 36.51 24.74
CA VAL A 1087 -29.32 36.86 26.10
C VAL A 1087 -27.99 36.17 26.38
N LYS A 1088 -26.97 36.95 26.72
CA LYS A 1088 -25.69 36.43 27.20
C LYS A 1088 -25.86 35.93 28.64
N VAL A 1089 -25.58 34.65 28.87
CA VAL A 1089 -25.76 33.97 30.16
C VAL A 1089 -24.44 33.65 30.85
N ALA A 1090 -23.33 33.57 30.10
CA ALA A 1090 -21.99 33.50 30.64
C ALA A 1090 -20.99 34.24 29.75
N ASP A 1091 -19.99 34.85 30.37
CA ASP A 1091 -18.85 35.48 29.70
C ASP A 1091 -17.61 35.24 30.56
N THR A 1092 -16.64 34.53 30.00
CA THR A 1092 -15.38 34.18 30.66
C THR A 1092 -14.20 34.98 30.11
N GLY A 1093 -14.45 35.93 29.20
CA GLY A 1093 -13.43 36.56 28.36
C GLY A 1093 -13.01 35.66 27.19
N ASP A 1094 -12.64 34.40 27.45
CA ASP A 1094 -12.22 33.46 26.42
C ASP A 1094 -13.40 32.85 25.63
N ALA A 1095 -14.56 32.73 26.27
CA ALA A 1095 -15.77 32.18 25.67
C ALA A 1095 -17.03 32.90 26.17
N GLN A 1096 -18.04 32.95 25.31
CA GLN A 1096 -19.35 33.52 25.61
C GLN A 1096 -20.45 32.50 25.33
N VAL A 1097 -21.47 32.48 26.20
CA VAL A 1097 -22.62 31.59 26.08
C VAL A 1097 -23.89 32.41 25.97
N TYR A 1098 -24.69 32.11 24.95
CA TYR A 1098 -25.94 32.78 24.62
C TYR A 1098 -27.11 31.80 24.59
N VAL A 1099 -28.29 32.29 24.97
CA VAL A 1099 -29.56 31.59 24.83
C VAL A 1099 -30.58 32.50 24.14
N LEU A 1100 -31.66 31.89 23.64
CA LEU A 1100 -32.79 32.66 23.11
C LEU A 1100 -33.47 33.46 24.24
N ARG A 1101 -33.86 34.70 23.96
CA ARG A 1101 -34.63 35.55 24.87
C ARG A 1101 -36.06 35.02 25.00
N SER A 1102 -36.26 34.02 25.86
CA SER A 1102 -37.57 33.47 26.20
C SER A 1102 -37.62 33.02 27.67
N ALA A 1103 -38.82 32.93 28.25
CA ALA A 1103 -39.01 32.45 29.63
C ALA A 1103 -38.62 30.97 29.82
N ASP A 1104 -38.46 30.26 28.71
CA ASP A 1104 -38.35 28.81 28.62
C ASP A 1104 -36.94 28.33 28.23
N ALA A 1105 -36.05 29.25 27.81
CA ALA A 1105 -34.75 28.90 27.24
C ALA A 1105 -33.81 28.19 28.23
N LEU A 1106 -33.90 28.52 29.53
CA LEU A 1106 -33.07 27.92 30.58
C LEU A 1106 -33.73 26.71 31.26
N GLN A 1107 -34.95 26.34 30.87
CA GLN A 1107 -35.57 25.14 31.42
C GLN A 1107 -34.86 23.91 30.83
N PRO A 1108 -34.60 22.88 31.66
CA PRO A 1108 -33.96 21.66 31.19
C PRO A 1108 -34.85 20.97 30.14
N MET A 1109 -34.21 20.29 29.19
CA MET A 1109 -34.91 19.31 28.36
C MET A 1109 -35.25 18.10 29.24
N GLU A 1110 -36.25 17.29 28.86
CA GLU A 1110 -36.49 15.98 29.47
C GLU A 1110 -36.06 14.91 28.46
N ARG A 1111 -35.12 14.03 28.83
CA ARG A 1111 -34.73 12.89 28.00
C ARG A 1111 -34.77 11.57 28.76
N GLU A 1112 -35.23 10.52 28.07
CA GLU A 1112 -34.97 9.15 28.49
C GLU A 1112 -33.54 8.75 28.15
N PRO A 1113 -32.76 8.20 29.10
CA PRO A 1113 -31.39 7.76 28.83
C PRO A 1113 -31.37 6.69 27.73
N GLU A 1114 -30.59 6.93 26.67
CA GLU A 1114 -30.31 5.93 25.65
C GLU A 1114 -29.61 4.72 26.29
N VAL A 1115 -30.03 3.51 25.88
CA VAL A 1115 -29.70 2.27 26.58
C VAL A 1115 -28.19 2.08 26.75
N LEU A 1116 -27.76 2.12 28.01
CA LEU A 1116 -26.38 1.86 28.45
C LEU A 1116 -26.02 0.38 28.23
N GLY A 1117 -24.85 0.12 27.64
CA GLY A 1117 -24.25 -1.21 27.55
C GLY A 1117 -23.93 -1.71 26.14
N THR A 1118 -23.00 -2.65 26.05
CA THR A 1118 -22.59 -3.30 24.80
C THR A 1118 -23.63 -4.35 24.40
N ARG A 1119 -24.47 -4.05 23.41
CA ARG A 1119 -25.37 -5.06 22.81
C ARG A 1119 -24.60 -5.91 21.80
N ILE A 1120 -24.48 -7.21 22.05
CA ILE A 1120 -24.02 -8.16 21.04
C ILE A 1120 -25.21 -8.46 20.13
N PHE A 1121 -25.18 -7.93 18.91
CA PHE A 1121 -26.19 -8.22 17.90
C PHE A 1121 -26.12 -9.71 17.50
N ALA A 1122 -27.05 -10.51 18.03
CA ALA A 1122 -27.09 -11.96 17.83
C ALA A 1122 -27.92 -12.30 16.58
N THR A 1123 -27.32 -13.07 15.68
CA THR A 1123 -27.96 -13.80 14.59
C THR A 1123 -28.10 -15.29 14.94
N PRO A 1124 -28.96 -16.08 14.25
CA PRO A 1124 -29.10 -17.51 14.52
C PRO A 1124 -27.77 -18.29 14.41
N TRP A 1125 -26.80 -17.79 13.64
CA TRP A 1125 -25.49 -18.44 13.46
C TRP A 1125 -24.42 -17.96 14.44
N THR A 1126 -24.75 -17.03 15.35
CA THR A 1126 -23.80 -16.48 16.34
C THR A 1126 -23.16 -17.55 17.23
N PRO A 1127 -23.89 -18.52 17.81
CA PRO A 1127 -23.28 -19.56 18.63
C PRO A 1127 -22.35 -20.48 17.82
N ILE A 1128 -22.74 -20.78 16.57
CA ILE A 1128 -21.98 -21.61 15.64
C ILE A 1128 -20.68 -20.89 15.24
N GLY A 1129 -20.77 -19.60 14.92
CA GLY A 1129 -19.62 -18.75 14.61
C GLY A 1129 -18.64 -18.63 15.77
N ALA A 1130 -19.14 -18.42 16.99
CA ALA A 1130 -18.32 -18.35 18.19
C ALA A 1130 -17.56 -19.67 18.42
N PHE A 1131 -18.24 -20.81 18.27
CA PHE A 1131 -17.60 -22.13 18.36
C PHE A 1131 -16.49 -22.30 17.33
N PHE A 1132 -16.78 -22.07 16.03
CA PHE A 1132 -15.77 -22.20 14.97
C PHE A 1132 -14.60 -21.23 15.15
N LEU A 1133 -14.87 -20.03 15.63
CA LEU A 1133 -13.84 -19.03 15.91
C LEU A 1133 -12.89 -19.51 17.02
N VAL A 1134 -13.41 -19.99 18.16
CA VAL A 1134 -12.59 -20.51 19.26
C VAL A 1134 -11.73 -21.67 18.79
N VAL A 1135 -12.33 -22.63 18.07
CA VAL A 1135 -11.60 -23.78 17.51
C VAL A 1135 -10.51 -23.32 16.54
N LEU A 1136 -10.81 -22.37 15.65
CA LEU A 1136 -9.86 -21.83 14.68
C LEU A 1136 -8.68 -21.13 15.37
N VAL A 1137 -8.94 -20.30 16.38
CA VAL A 1137 -7.90 -19.61 17.16
C VAL A 1137 -6.99 -20.61 17.88
N VAL A 1138 -7.57 -21.65 18.50
CA VAL A 1138 -6.81 -22.73 19.15
C VAL A 1138 -5.95 -23.49 18.13
N VAL A 1139 -6.49 -23.85 16.97
CA VAL A 1139 -5.76 -24.56 15.90
C VAL A 1139 -4.61 -23.71 15.35
N LEU A 1140 -4.84 -22.42 15.07
CA LEU A 1140 -3.81 -21.51 14.58
C LEU A 1140 -2.73 -21.23 15.64
N GLY A 1141 -3.12 -21.09 16.91
CA GLY A 1141 -2.19 -20.93 18.03
C GLY A 1141 -1.32 -22.18 18.25
N ALA A 1142 -1.94 -23.36 18.28
CA ALA A 1142 -1.23 -24.64 18.41
C ALA A 1142 -0.25 -24.86 17.27
N ARG A 1143 -0.61 -24.47 16.04
CA ARG A 1143 0.25 -24.53 14.86
C ARG A 1143 1.50 -23.64 15.02
N GLU A 1144 1.38 -22.44 15.54
CA GLU A 1144 2.53 -21.55 15.76
C GLU A 1144 3.44 -22.09 16.88
N VAL A 1145 2.86 -22.55 18.00
CA VAL A 1145 3.61 -23.18 19.09
C VAL A 1145 4.37 -24.41 18.60
N TRP A 1146 3.72 -25.25 17.78
CA TRP A 1146 4.36 -26.42 17.16
C TRP A 1146 5.52 -26.00 16.25
N THR A 1147 5.34 -24.92 15.48
CA THR A 1147 6.37 -24.38 14.59
C THR A 1147 7.62 -23.93 15.34
N LEU A 1148 7.44 -23.37 16.54
CA LEU A 1148 8.53 -22.97 17.43
C LEU A 1148 9.22 -24.16 18.12
N ARG A 1149 8.45 -25.19 18.53
CA ARG A 1149 8.98 -26.38 19.23
C ARG A 1149 9.71 -27.35 18.31
N ARG A 1150 9.18 -27.60 17.11
CA ARG A 1150 9.68 -28.63 16.19
C ARG A 1150 9.90 -28.09 14.77
N PRO A 1151 10.90 -27.20 14.56
CA PRO A 1151 11.16 -26.58 13.26
C PRO A 1151 11.55 -27.59 12.16
N SER A 1152 12.24 -28.68 12.48
CA SER A 1152 12.67 -29.73 11.53
C SER A 1152 11.57 -30.69 11.08
N GLN A 1153 10.46 -30.78 11.81
CA GLN A 1153 9.33 -31.68 11.54
C GLN A 1153 8.15 -30.93 10.90
N ALA A 1154 8.43 -30.09 9.90
CA ALA A 1154 7.41 -29.25 9.26
C ALA A 1154 6.36 -30.05 8.46
N HIS A 1155 6.70 -31.24 7.99
CA HIS A 1155 5.81 -32.12 7.20
C HIS A 1155 4.69 -32.76 8.04
N LEU A 1156 4.92 -32.98 9.34
CA LEU A 1156 3.94 -33.55 10.29
C LEU A 1156 2.81 -32.56 10.65
N ARG A 1157 2.85 -31.32 10.13
CA ARG A 1157 1.87 -30.25 10.39
C ARG A 1157 0.67 -30.28 9.43
N TRP A 1158 0.69 -31.17 8.44
CA TRP A 1158 -0.35 -31.30 7.42
C TRP A 1158 -1.77 -31.44 7.98
N PRO A 1159 -2.02 -32.17 9.08
CA PRO A 1159 -3.36 -32.27 9.67
C PRO A 1159 -3.89 -30.91 10.16
N LEU A 1160 -3.07 -30.14 10.88
CA LEU A 1160 -3.42 -28.78 11.31
C LEU A 1160 -3.55 -27.82 10.13
N ALA A 1161 -2.78 -28.04 9.04
CA ALA A 1161 -2.85 -27.26 7.81
C ALA A 1161 -4.11 -27.56 6.97
N LEU A 1162 -4.66 -28.77 7.08
CA LEU A 1162 -5.92 -29.17 6.47
C LEU A 1162 -7.15 -28.66 7.25
N LEU A 1163 -7.04 -28.55 8.59
CA LEU A 1163 -8.15 -28.14 9.45
C LEU A 1163 -8.42 -26.63 9.44
N TRP A 1164 -7.39 -25.78 9.42
CA TRP A 1164 -7.61 -24.32 9.54
C TRP A 1164 -8.28 -23.70 8.30
N VAL A 1165 -8.06 -24.22 7.08
CA VAL A 1165 -8.68 -23.68 5.86
C VAL A 1165 -10.22 -23.78 5.89
N PRO A 1166 -10.83 -24.97 6.09
CA PRO A 1166 -12.29 -25.07 6.18
C PRO A 1166 -12.85 -24.33 7.40
N LEU A 1167 -12.13 -24.28 8.52
CA LEU A 1167 -12.52 -23.48 9.69
C LEU A 1167 -12.52 -21.96 9.39
N SER A 1168 -11.52 -21.46 8.65
CA SER A 1168 -11.47 -20.07 8.21
C SER A 1168 -12.60 -19.75 7.23
N VAL A 1169 -12.94 -20.67 6.33
CA VAL A 1169 -14.11 -20.53 5.46
C VAL A 1169 -15.40 -20.50 6.28
N ALA A 1170 -15.57 -21.41 7.26
CA ALA A 1170 -16.75 -21.43 8.11
C ALA A 1170 -16.92 -20.12 8.91
N VAL A 1171 -15.86 -19.61 9.53
CA VAL A 1171 -15.88 -18.31 10.21
C VAL A 1171 -16.20 -17.16 9.24
N GLY A 1172 -15.64 -17.20 8.03
CA GLY A 1172 -15.93 -16.21 6.99
C GLY A 1172 -17.39 -16.23 6.54
N VAL A 1173 -17.98 -17.41 6.36
CA VAL A 1173 -19.39 -17.57 6.00
C VAL A 1173 -20.30 -17.03 7.12
N VAL A 1174 -20.00 -17.33 8.39
CA VAL A 1174 -20.76 -16.78 9.52
C VAL A 1174 -20.62 -15.26 9.59
N ALA A 1175 -19.43 -14.71 9.35
CA ALA A 1175 -19.23 -13.27 9.32
C ALA A 1175 -20.07 -12.60 8.20
N ILE A 1176 -20.15 -13.22 7.02
CA ILE A 1176 -21.00 -12.74 5.91
C ILE A 1176 -22.48 -12.84 6.27
N GLU A 1177 -22.94 -13.96 6.83
CA GLU A 1177 -24.32 -14.11 7.31
C GLU A 1177 -24.68 -13.01 8.31
N ARG A 1178 -23.79 -12.75 9.27
CA ARG A 1178 -23.98 -11.70 10.27
C ARG A 1178 -24.12 -10.33 9.62
N VAL A 1179 -23.29 -10.01 8.64
CA VAL A 1179 -23.42 -8.74 7.88
C VAL A 1179 -24.78 -8.69 7.18
N LEU A 1180 -25.19 -9.75 6.47
CA LEU A 1180 -26.45 -9.75 5.74
C LEU A 1180 -27.67 -9.62 6.66
N VAL A 1181 -27.73 -10.41 7.74
CA VAL A 1181 -28.87 -10.42 8.66
C VAL A 1181 -28.97 -9.13 9.45
N LEU A 1182 -27.84 -8.61 9.96
CA LEU A 1182 -27.87 -7.39 10.76
C LEU A 1182 -28.26 -6.17 9.92
N VAL A 1183 -27.79 -6.10 8.68
CA VAL A 1183 -28.18 -5.03 7.74
C VAL A 1183 -29.66 -5.10 7.40
N TRP A 1184 -30.19 -6.30 7.15
CA TRP A 1184 -31.60 -6.49 6.80
C TRP A 1184 -32.55 -6.31 7.98
N SER A 1185 -32.06 -6.46 9.21
CA SER A 1185 -32.88 -6.27 10.43
C SER A 1185 -33.01 -4.81 10.88
N THR A 1186 -32.16 -3.92 10.37
CA THR A 1186 -32.10 -2.50 10.77
C THR A 1186 -32.46 -1.53 9.66
N GLY A 1187 -32.70 -2.01 8.43
CA GLY A 1187 -33.31 -1.25 7.34
C GLY A 1187 -34.77 -1.65 7.19
#